data_AF-A0A9P7CAZ0-F1
#
_entry.id   AF-A0A9P7CAZ0-F1
#
_cell.length_a   1.000
_cell.length_b   1.000
_cell.length_c   1.000
_cell.angle_alpha   90.00
_cell.angle_beta   90.00
_cell.angle_gamma   90.00
#
_symmetry.space_group_name_H-M   'P 1'
#
loop_
_entity.id
_entity.type
_entity.pdbx_description
1 polymer ?
#
loop_
_entity_poly.entity_id
_entity_poly.type
_entity_poly.pdbx_seq_one_letter_code
_entity_poly.pdbx_strand_id
1 'polypeptide(L)'
;MVIDNFPINRRQYERINSSDRTEEELVQSAEGLTSFVYTLVLSVCLGGFLFGYDTGVISGALSPLEKDFVMSIQQKEFIVGGTTFGAIFGGLSAGYPLVLCASIIFILGSAMLAFAHSYNILLLGRLIVGVGVGAASMIIPVYIVVTFGQVTAYVINLVFSRTEGGWRYMFGLGALPAILQLIIMPFMPESPRRMIFVSEIEAAKHTLRRIYGYSVSEEFICQEVEAIQEDMQNTNLGTYHDFLKPENFKPLIIACMLQAAQQLSGFNTVMYYAATILKMANFEDPTAVALVVAVANMMFTMIAIFIIDKAGRRHILIVTMLFMILSLLALGGSFAIQQDWSDLKNNCIRADGQYAASTQECHNNQSTIISTMLLISLTSYVASYALGLGYIPWIIQGELFTLQLRGKANGIATTTNWICNLIAASTFLTMTNALSTAVLILGAGYGTRLQKDLTNSTEYSQLLGIPKALLPLGNKDALITHWVELFQNHGITSASIYVVTNAQCYEQFITWAKHHNIPSDHIVSDGTSSNETRLGAVPDILFGIKHFDMDQDDVLVIGGDTLFLHDFDLERFFDRYKQLNSLTDACLVTTYSVRDDEVHKFGIVKTNREGIITNFLEKPSPFSTEARSACPCFYLFNSRSIPLIEEFVDGCEVSNAPKEAYDATGKCLAYLHPRFKIGTFPISGRIDVGGLTSYIDANKYFETHHNQSTEKGSDRKHV
;
A
#
# COMPACT_ATOMS: atom_id res chain seq x y z
N MET A 1 28.88 -36.69 -19.84
CA MET A 1 30.15 -37.29 -19.38
C MET A 1 30.68 -36.39 -18.26
N VAL A 2 30.86 -36.96 -17.07
CA VAL A 2 31.13 -36.31 -15.76
C VAL A 2 29.92 -35.72 -15.03
N ILE A 3 28.89 -36.54 -14.77
CA ILE A 3 28.03 -36.46 -13.57
C ILE A 3 27.69 -37.90 -13.18
N ASP A 4 28.66 -38.57 -12.56
CA ASP A 4 28.53 -39.85 -11.87
C ASP A 4 29.75 -39.90 -10.95
N ASN A 5 29.63 -39.40 -9.71
CA ASN A 5 30.56 -39.64 -8.60
C ASN A 5 30.08 -38.89 -7.35
N PHE A 6 29.01 -39.39 -6.74
CA PHE A 6 28.91 -39.43 -5.28
C PHE A 6 28.85 -40.92 -4.92
N PRO A 7 29.75 -41.44 -4.07
CA PRO A 7 29.70 -42.84 -3.69
C PRO A 7 28.55 -43.01 -2.70
N ILE A 8 27.36 -43.30 -3.20
CA ILE A 8 26.40 -44.07 -2.42
C ILE A 8 27.06 -45.43 -2.23
N ASN A 9 27.48 -45.69 -0.99
CA ASN A 9 28.26 -46.85 -0.61
C ASN A 9 27.50 -48.11 -1.07
N ARG A 10 28.06 -48.86 -2.03
CA ARG A 10 27.46 -50.09 -2.58
C ARG A 10 27.15 -51.14 -1.50
N ARG A 11 27.82 -51.04 -0.34
CA ARG A 11 27.54 -51.82 0.88
C ARG A 11 26.22 -51.48 1.58
N GLN A 12 25.67 -50.27 1.40
CA GLN A 12 24.36 -49.88 1.94
C GLN A 12 23.23 -50.50 1.10
N TYR A 13 23.36 -50.50 -0.24
CA TYR A 13 22.41 -51.16 -1.14
C TYR A 13 22.42 -52.70 -1.01
N GLU A 14 23.58 -53.31 -0.75
CA GLU A 14 23.68 -54.77 -0.52
C GLU A 14 23.23 -55.20 0.90
N ARG A 15 23.26 -54.31 1.90
CA ARG A 15 22.60 -54.58 3.20
C ARG A 15 21.08 -54.53 3.09
N ILE A 16 20.54 -53.58 2.31
CA ILE A 16 19.09 -53.46 2.06
C ILE A 16 18.55 -54.76 1.44
N ASN A 17 19.17 -55.27 0.37
CA ASN A 17 18.70 -56.49 -0.30
C ASN A 17 18.84 -57.82 0.49
N SER A 18 19.55 -57.84 1.62
CA SER A 18 19.66 -59.05 2.48
C SER A 18 18.83 -58.96 3.76
N SER A 19 18.24 -57.80 4.05
CA SER A 19 17.37 -57.53 5.21
C SER A 19 15.90 -57.30 4.84
N ASP A 20 15.61 -57.09 3.54
CA ASP A 20 14.26 -56.81 3.00
C ASP A 20 13.16 -57.79 3.42
N ARG A 21 13.46 -59.08 3.64
CA ARG A 21 12.43 -60.05 4.09
C ARG A 21 12.00 -59.85 5.55
N THR A 22 12.84 -59.24 6.37
CA THR A 22 12.58 -59.00 7.80
C THR A 22 11.98 -57.62 8.04
N GLU A 23 12.40 -56.60 7.28
CA GLU A 23 11.81 -55.26 7.35
C GLU A 23 10.37 -55.21 6.83
N GLU A 24 10.03 -55.91 5.74
CA GLU A 24 8.64 -55.97 5.25
C GLU A 24 7.69 -56.66 6.25
N GLU A 25 8.15 -57.69 6.97
CA GLU A 25 7.38 -58.37 8.02
C GLU A 25 7.27 -57.52 9.31
N LEU A 26 8.30 -56.74 9.66
CA LEU A 26 8.28 -55.82 10.80
C LEU A 26 7.38 -54.59 10.54
N VAL A 27 7.43 -54.03 9.33
CA VAL A 27 6.64 -52.86 8.91
C VAL A 27 5.17 -53.21 8.68
N GLN A 28 4.84 -54.45 8.28
CA GLN A 28 3.45 -54.92 8.16
C GLN A 28 2.64 -54.89 9.48
N SER A 29 3.30 -54.76 10.63
CA SER A 29 2.65 -54.71 11.95
C SER A 29 2.27 -53.29 12.46
N ALA A 30 2.66 -52.24 11.72
CA ALA A 30 2.28 -50.87 12.04
C ALA A 30 0.82 -50.62 11.59
N GLU A 31 -0.13 -50.81 12.51
CA GLU A 31 -1.49 -50.31 12.36
C GLU A 31 -1.48 -48.81 12.02
N GLY A 32 -2.54 -48.32 11.36
CA GLY A 32 -2.63 -46.95 10.85
C GLY A 32 -2.28 -45.86 11.88
N LEU A 33 -1.97 -44.65 11.38
CA LEU A 33 -1.54 -43.49 12.16
C LEU A 33 -2.21 -43.41 13.55
N THR A 34 -1.40 -43.43 14.62
CA THR A 34 -1.92 -43.38 15.99
C THR A 34 -2.63 -42.05 16.25
N SER A 35 -3.66 -42.06 17.12
CA SER A 35 -4.33 -40.83 17.60
C SER A 35 -3.34 -39.80 18.17
N PHE A 36 -2.23 -40.29 18.72
CA PHE A 36 -1.12 -39.48 19.19
C PHE A 36 -0.44 -38.68 18.06
N VAL A 37 -0.18 -39.30 16.90
CA VAL A 37 0.41 -38.62 15.74
C VAL A 37 -0.53 -37.55 15.18
N TYR A 38 -1.84 -37.80 15.12
CA TYR A 38 -2.81 -36.76 14.72
C TYR A 38 -2.76 -35.53 15.64
N THR A 39 -2.62 -35.74 16.95
CA THR A 39 -2.52 -34.65 17.94
C THR A 39 -1.20 -33.88 17.80
N LEU A 40 -0.10 -34.59 17.52
CA LEU A 40 1.21 -33.99 17.23
C LEU A 40 1.15 -33.11 15.98
N VAL A 41 0.58 -33.64 14.89
CA VAL A 41 0.41 -32.91 13.63
C VAL A 41 -0.46 -31.68 13.83
N LEU A 42 -1.60 -31.82 14.54
CA LEU A 42 -2.46 -30.68 14.87
C LEU A 42 -1.70 -29.57 15.60
N SER A 43 -0.88 -29.92 16.61
CA SER A 43 -0.09 -28.94 17.37
C SER A 43 0.89 -28.16 16.50
N VAL A 44 1.56 -28.83 15.56
CA VAL A 44 2.49 -28.19 14.60
C VAL A 44 1.73 -27.31 13.62
N CYS A 45 0.58 -27.80 13.12
CA CYS A 45 -0.28 -27.07 12.19
C CYS A 45 -0.79 -25.75 12.77
N LEU A 46 -1.10 -25.67 14.08
CA LEU A 46 -1.56 -24.44 14.72
C LEU A 46 -0.55 -23.29 14.61
N GLY A 47 0.76 -23.57 14.60
CA GLY A 47 1.79 -22.55 14.37
C GLY A 47 1.72 -21.95 12.96
N GLY A 48 1.54 -22.80 11.94
CA GLY A 48 1.32 -22.35 10.56
C GLY A 48 0.03 -21.57 10.40
N PHE A 49 -1.03 -21.99 11.09
CA PHE A 49 -2.31 -21.29 11.09
C PHE A 49 -2.17 -19.85 11.60
N LEU A 50 -1.49 -19.65 12.74
CA LEU A 50 -1.29 -18.33 13.35
C LEU A 50 -0.54 -17.37 12.41
N PHE A 51 0.48 -17.86 11.71
CA PHE A 51 1.21 -17.05 10.72
C PHE A 51 0.30 -16.61 9.57
N GLY A 52 -0.50 -17.52 9.03
CA GLY A 52 -1.48 -17.21 7.99
C GLY A 52 -2.55 -16.23 8.45
N TYR A 53 -3.05 -16.43 9.67
CA TYR A 53 -4.07 -15.59 10.27
C TYR A 53 -3.60 -14.14 10.40
N ASP A 54 -2.41 -13.92 11.01
CA ASP A 54 -1.89 -12.55 11.20
C ASP A 54 -1.63 -11.83 9.86
N THR A 55 -1.20 -12.59 8.85
CA THR A 55 -1.02 -12.08 7.49
C THR A 55 -2.33 -11.62 6.84
N GLY A 56 -3.42 -12.38 7.02
CA GLY A 56 -4.71 -12.04 6.42
C GLY A 56 -5.47 -10.96 7.20
N VAL A 57 -5.36 -10.93 8.52
CA VAL A 57 -6.21 -10.09 9.38
C VAL A 57 -5.90 -8.60 9.24
N ILE A 58 -4.63 -8.22 9.05
CA ILE A 58 -4.24 -6.82 8.87
C ILE A 58 -4.91 -6.16 7.66
N SER A 59 -5.11 -6.92 6.58
CA SER A 59 -5.67 -6.43 5.31
C SER A 59 -7.08 -5.85 5.48
N GLY A 60 -7.95 -6.55 6.20
CA GLY A 60 -9.30 -6.06 6.49
C GLY A 60 -9.37 -5.11 7.69
N ALA A 61 -8.40 -5.15 8.59
CA ALA A 61 -8.37 -4.33 9.80
C ALA A 61 -7.84 -2.90 9.56
N LEU A 62 -7.04 -2.67 8.51
CA LEU A 62 -6.40 -1.37 8.27
C LEU A 62 -7.41 -0.24 8.08
N SER A 63 -8.44 -0.43 7.25
CA SER A 63 -9.44 0.61 7.00
C SER A 63 -10.33 0.95 8.22
N PRO A 64 -10.81 -0.03 9.02
CA PRO A 64 -11.45 0.27 10.29
C PRO A 64 -10.52 0.94 11.32
N LEU A 65 -9.23 0.59 11.36
CA LEU A 65 -8.26 1.21 12.26
C LEU A 65 -8.07 2.70 11.97
N GLU A 66 -8.09 3.10 10.69
CA GLU A 66 -7.99 4.50 10.27
C GLU A 66 -9.13 5.39 10.80
N LYS A 67 -10.30 4.80 11.08
CA LYS A 67 -11.43 5.55 11.65
C LYS A 67 -11.22 5.90 13.13
N ASP A 68 -10.51 5.03 13.86
CA ASP A 68 -10.28 5.17 15.30
C ASP A 68 -8.94 5.86 15.62
N PHE A 69 -7.95 5.68 14.74
CA PHE A 69 -6.64 6.30 14.83
C PHE A 69 -6.36 7.02 13.51
N VAL A 70 -6.39 8.35 13.53
CA VAL A 70 -5.89 9.15 12.39
C VAL A 70 -4.40 8.83 12.25
N MET A 71 -4.01 8.17 11.16
CA MET A 71 -2.67 7.64 10.95
C MET A 71 -2.09 8.14 9.63
N SER A 72 -0.84 8.61 9.67
CA SER A 72 -0.07 8.90 8.46
C SER A 72 0.23 7.62 7.66
N ILE A 73 0.67 7.77 6.41
CA ILE A 73 1.06 6.65 5.54
C ILE A 73 2.16 5.80 6.21
N GLN A 74 3.18 6.45 6.75
CA GLN A 74 4.30 5.78 7.40
C GLN A 74 3.85 5.08 8.69
N GLN A 75 2.90 5.66 9.42
CA GLN A 75 2.34 5.01 10.60
C GLN A 75 1.59 3.72 10.26
N LYS A 76 0.83 3.70 9.15
CA LYS A 76 0.19 2.47 8.63
C LYS A 76 1.24 1.42 8.26
N GLU A 77 2.26 1.83 7.52
CA GLU A 77 3.39 0.98 7.13
C GLU A 77 4.12 0.39 8.34
N PHE A 78 4.31 1.14 9.42
CA PHE A 78 4.89 0.64 10.67
C PHE A 78 3.98 -0.33 11.41
N ILE A 79 2.66 -0.15 11.38
CA ILE A 79 1.73 -1.13 11.96
C ILE A 79 1.78 -2.46 11.20
N VAL A 80 1.80 -2.43 9.87
CA VAL A 80 1.92 -3.64 9.05
C VAL A 80 3.30 -4.28 9.23
N GLY A 81 4.37 -3.49 9.11
CA GLY A 81 5.76 -3.96 9.24
C GLY A 81 6.15 -4.36 10.66
N GLY A 82 5.41 -3.92 11.68
CA GLY A 82 5.69 -4.21 13.09
C GLY A 82 5.70 -5.70 13.41
N THR A 83 4.74 -6.48 12.89
CA THR A 83 4.76 -7.94 13.03
C THR A 83 6.06 -8.50 12.45
N THR A 84 6.41 -8.09 11.23
CA THR A 84 7.58 -8.59 10.52
C THR A 84 8.88 -8.25 11.25
N PHE A 85 8.99 -7.04 11.78
CA PHE A 85 10.14 -6.63 12.59
C PHE A 85 10.25 -7.49 13.87
N GLY A 86 9.14 -7.75 14.56
CA GLY A 86 9.11 -8.67 15.70
C GLY A 86 9.54 -10.09 15.32
N ALA A 87 9.13 -10.57 14.13
CA ALA A 87 9.43 -11.91 13.66
C ALA A 87 10.93 -12.17 13.41
N ILE A 88 11.71 -11.13 13.10
CA ILE A 88 13.18 -11.21 13.01
C ILE A 88 13.78 -11.71 14.33
N PHE A 89 13.34 -11.16 15.46
CA PHE A 89 13.84 -11.56 16.78
C PHE A 89 13.28 -12.93 17.22
N GLY A 90 12.03 -13.22 16.87
CA GLY A 90 11.43 -14.54 17.06
C GLY A 90 12.21 -15.65 16.34
N GLY A 91 12.62 -15.42 15.09
CA GLY A 91 13.37 -16.38 14.28
C GLY A 91 14.83 -16.60 14.73
N LEU A 92 15.40 -15.67 15.50
CA LEU A 92 16.74 -15.81 16.10
C LEU A 92 16.71 -16.59 17.42
N SER A 93 15.54 -16.73 18.04
CA SER A 93 15.34 -17.36 19.33
C SER A 93 15.26 -18.88 19.20
N ALA A 94 16.38 -19.57 18.99
CA ALA A 94 16.41 -21.03 19.00
C ALA A 94 16.63 -21.58 20.43
N GLY A 95 15.58 -22.10 21.08
CA GLY A 95 15.71 -22.72 22.41
C GLY A 95 14.40 -23.15 23.06
N TYR A 96 14.43 -24.15 23.94
CA TYR A 96 13.25 -24.80 24.52
C TYR A 96 12.70 -24.11 25.79
N PRO A 97 11.37 -24.12 26.04
CA PRO A 97 10.27 -24.57 25.16
C PRO A 97 9.75 -23.45 24.25
N LEU A 98 10.30 -23.39 23.02
CA LEU A 98 10.04 -22.33 22.04
C LEU A 98 8.55 -22.16 21.72
N VAL A 99 7.84 -23.27 21.49
CA VAL A 99 6.42 -23.26 21.10
C VAL A 99 5.54 -22.69 22.20
N LEU A 100 5.72 -23.17 23.44
CA LEU A 100 4.89 -22.75 24.57
C LEU A 100 5.09 -21.26 24.86
N CYS A 101 6.35 -20.81 24.88
CA CYS A 101 6.69 -19.40 25.02
C CYS A 101 6.12 -18.56 23.88
N ALA A 102 6.22 -19.03 22.62
CA ALA A 102 5.66 -18.36 21.46
C ALA A 102 4.14 -18.23 21.54
N SER A 103 3.42 -19.29 21.96
CA SER A 103 1.96 -19.23 22.16
C SER A 103 1.57 -18.22 23.24
N ILE A 104 2.29 -18.17 24.37
CA ILE A 104 2.04 -17.17 25.44
C ILE A 104 2.28 -15.75 24.91
N ILE A 105 3.39 -15.52 24.23
CA ILE A 105 3.73 -14.22 23.63
C ILE A 105 2.65 -13.79 22.62
N PHE A 106 2.20 -14.71 21.77
CA PHE A 106 1.15 -14.43 20.79
C PHE A 106 -0.18 -14.07 21.46
N ILE A 107 -0.59 -14.80 22.51
CA ILE A 107 -1.81 -14.50 23.27
C ILE A 107 -1.73 -13.12 23.90
N LEU A 108 -0.60 -12.78 24.53
CA LEU A 108 -0.39 -11.46 25.13
C LEU A 108 -0.43 -10.35 24.08
N GLY A 109 0.25 -10.54 22.94
CA GLY A 109 0.22 -9.59 21.84
C GLY A 109 -1.18 -9.39 21.25
N SER A 110 -1.92 -10.48 21.02
CA SER A 110 -3.31 -10.44 20.52
C SER A 110 -4.26 -9.76 21.52
N ALA A 111 -4.11 -10.01 22.82
CA ALA A 111 -4.85 -9.29 23.86
C ALA A 111 -4.53 -7.79 23.87
N MET A 112 -3.24 -7.42 23.78
CA MET A 112 -2.82 -6.03 23.70
C MET A 112 -3.40 -5.32 22.47
N LEU A 113 -3.44 -5.98 21.31
CA LEU A 113 -4.08 -5.45 20.10
C LEU A 113 -5.58 -5.25 20.31
N ALA A 114 -6.30 -6.24 20.84
CA ALA A 114 -7.74 -6.15 21.07
C ALA A 114 -8.12 -5.00 22.02
N PHE A 115 -7.29 -4.74 23.03
CA PHE A 115 -7.49 -3.67 24.03
C PHE A 115 -6.69 -2.39 23.76
N ALA A 116 -6.16 -2.21 22.54
CA ALA A 116 -5.38 -1.01 22.22
C ALA A 116 -6.27 0.25 22.22
N HIS A 117 -5.83 1.30 22.90
CA HIS A 117 -6.48 2.63 22.93
C HIS A 117 -5.56 3.74 22.40
N SER A 118 -4.34 3.39 21.98
CA SER A 118 -3.38 4.32 21.40
C SER A 118 -2.54 3.62 20.33
N TYR A 119 -2.04 4.41 19.38
CA TYR A 119 -1.15 3.96 18.32
C TYR A 119 0.05 3.16 18.85
N ASN A 120 0.69 3.64 19.93
CA ASN A 120 1.87 3.00 20.51
C ASN A 120 1.57 1.60 21.08
N ILE A 121 0.40 1.40 21.70
CA ILE A 121 0.00 0.08 22.21
C ILE A 121 -0.31 -0.86 21.04
N LEU A 122 -0.92 -0.34 19.97
CA LEU A 122 -1.18 -1.10 18.75
C LEU A 122 0.13 -1.57 18.11
N LEU A 123 1.09 -0.65 17.92
CA LEU A 123 2.41 -0.97 17.38
C LEU A 123 3.15 -1.98 18.27
N LEU A 124 3.15 -1.78 19.59
CA LEU A 124 3.78 -2.70 20.52
C LEU A 124 3.12 -4.09 20.48
N GLY A 125 1.78 -4.15 20.38
CA GLY A 125 1.05 -5.40 20.20
C GLY A 125 1.48 -6.14 18.93
N ARG A 126 1.66 -5.41 17.81
CA ARG A 126 2.18 -5.98 16.55
C ARG A 126 3.59 -6.53 16.69
N LEU A 127 4.48 -5.79 17.34
CA LEU A 127 5.85 -6.26 17.62
C LEU A 127 5.84 -7.58 18.42
N ILE A 128 5.00 -7.66 19.46
CA ILE A 128 4.90 -8.84 20.34
C ILE A 128 4.32 -10.04 19.59
N VAL A 129 3.22 -9.86 18.84
CA VAL A 129 2.67 -10.91 17.97
C VAL A 129 3.73 -11.38 16.98
N GLY A 130 4.48 -10.44 16.40
CA GLY A 130 5.60 -10.71 15.51
C GLY A 130 6.64 -11.67 16.10
N VAL A 131 7.07 -11.45 17.33
CA VAL A 131 8.01 -12.36 18.02
C VAL A 131 7.45 -13.78 18.12
N GLY A 132 6.15 -13.91 18.46
CA GLY A 132 5.47 -15.21 18.51
C GLY A 132 5.41 -15.89 17.14
N VAL A 133 5.07 -15.14 16.09
CA VAL A 133 5.03 -15.63 14.70
C VAL A 133 6.41 -16.06 14.21
N GLY A 134 7.45 -15.26 14.46
CA GLY A 134 8.82 -15.57 14.08
C GLY A 134 9.33 -16.84 14.74
N ALA A 135 9.05 -17.02 16.04
CA ALA A 135 9.40 -18.24 16.77
C ALA A 135 8.65 -19.47 16.23
N ALA A 136 7.35 -19.32 15.93
CA ALA A 136 6.54 -20.39 15.32
C ALA A 136 7.04 -20.75 13.91
N SER A 137 7.56 -19.79 13.14
CA SER A 137 8.01 -19.99 11.75
C SER A 137 9.18 -20.96 11.61
N MET A 138 9.98 -21.17 12.66
CA MET A 138 11.05 -22.16 12.65
C MET A 138 10.55 -23.61 12.58
N ILE A 139 9.25 -23.81 12.86
CA ILE A 139 8.63 -25.12 13.08
C ILE A 139 7.65 -25.46 11.95
N ILE A 140 7.55 -24.64 10.88
CA ILE A 140 6.55 -24.84 9.83
C ILE A 140 7.13 -25.60 8.62
N PRO A 141 6.86 -26.92 8.50
CA PRO A 141 6.96 -27.62 7.24
C PRO A 141 5.62 -27.69 6.48
N VAL A 142 4.49 -27.20 7.05
CA VAL A 142 3.15 -27.36 6.45
C VAL A 142 2.56 -26.04 5.93
N TYR A 143 2.83 -25.74 4.66
CA TYR A 143 2.39 -24.50 4.01
C TYR A 143 0.86 -24.44 3.76
N ILE A 144 0.15 -25.58 3.66
CA ILE A 144 -1.33 -25.59 3.51
C ILE A 144 -2.01 -24.88 4.68
N VAL A 145 -1.52 -25.09 5.90
CA VAL A 145 -2.20 -24.56 7.08
C VAL A 145 -2.01 -23.04 7.19
N VAL A 146 -0.93 -22.51 6.61
CA VAL A 146 -0.73 -21.07 6.45
C VAL A 146 -1.81 -20.47 5.56
N THR A 147 -2.05 -21.05 4.38
CA THR A 147 -3.07 -20.51 3.46
C THR A 147 -4.49 -20.69 4.01
N PHE A 148 -4.75 -21.77 4.77
CA PHE A 148 -6.01 -21.94 5.51
C PHE A 148 -6.21 -20.88 6.61
N GLY A 149 -5.15 -20.52 7.33
CA GLY A 149 -5.15 -19.41 8.29
C GLY A 149 -5.50 -18.07 7.64
N GLN A 150 -4.92 -17.78 6.46
CA GLN A 150 -5.23 -16.57 5.69
C GLN A 150 -6.71 -16.52 5.29
N VAL A 151 -7.26 -17.59 4.72
CA VAL A 151 -8.68 -17.66 4.36
C VAL A 151 -9.57 -17.41 5.57
N THR A 152 -9.24 -18.03 6.72
CA THR A 152 -10.00 -17.83 7.96
C THR A 152 -9.97 -16.37 8.42
N ALA A 153 -8.82 -15.72 8.35
CA ALA A 153 -8.71 -14.30 8.68
C ALA A 153 -9.52 -13.42 7.72
N TYR A 154 -9.54 -13.71 6.41
CA TYR A 154 -10.38 -12.98 5.45
C TYR A 154 -11.89 -13.17 5.70
N VAL A 155 -12.31 -14.35 6.13
CA VAL A 155 -13.71 -14.58 6.56
C VAL A 155 -14.04 -13.72 7.77
N ILE A 156 -13.16 -13.65 8.77
CA ILE A 156 -13.33 -12.80 9.96
C ILE A 156 -13.35 -11.32 9.57
N ASN A 157 -12.46 -10.90 8.66
CA ASN A 157 -12.46 -9.55 8.12
C ASN A 157 -13.80 -9.21 7.47
N LEU A 158 -14.36 -10.12 6.66
CA LEU A 158 -15.66 -9.91 6.01
C LEU A 158 -16.78 -9.74 7.04
N VAL A 159 -16.77 -10.54 8.12
CA VAL A 159 -17.79 -10.48 9.19
C VAL A 159 -17.69 -9.19 10.00
N PHE A 160 -16.47 -8.77 10.39
CA PHE A 160 -16.29 -7.67 11.33
C PHE A 160 -15.94 -6.32 10.69
N SER A 161 -15.62 -6.23 9.40
CA SER A 161 -15.19 -4.98 8.73
C SER A 161 -16.24 -3.86 8.79
N ARG A 162 -17.51 -4.23 8.85
CA ARG A 162 -18.64 -3.29 8.92
C ARG A 162 -19.10 -2.98 10.35
N THR A 163 -18.51 -3.65 11.34
CA THR A 163 -18.88 -3.47 12.76
C THR A 163 -18.03 -2.36 13.39
N GLU A 164 -18.64 -1.48 14.16
CA GLU A 164 -17.93 -0.44 14.92
C GLU A 164 -16.96 -1.09 15.93
N GLY A 165 -15.69 -0.67 15.94
CA GLY A 165 -14.64 -1.34 16.71
C GLY A 165 -14.33 -2.78 16.27
N GLY A 166 -14.80 -3.20 15.09
CA GLY A 166 -14.68 -4.57 14.58
C GLY A 166 -13.26 -5.13 14.54
N TRP A 167 -12.28 -4.27 14.26
CA TRP A 167 -10.85 -4.62 14.22
C TRP A 167 -10.32 -5.21 15.54
N ARG A 168 -10.92 -4.87 16.69
CA ARG A 168 -10.57 -5.43 17.99
C ARG A 168 -10.86 -6.93 18.04
N TYR A 169 -12.02 -7.35 17.53
CA TYR A 169 -12.39 -8.76 17.42
C TYR A 169 -11.52 -9.48 16.39
N MET A 170 -11.19 -8.82 15.28
CA MET A 170 -10.29 -9.38 14.27
C MET A 170 -8.95 -9.79 14.88
N PHE A 171 -8.29 -8.90 15.65
CA PHE A 171 -7.04 -9.26 16.33
C PHE A 171 -7.23 -10.20 17.51
N GLY A 172 -8.27 -9.99 18.32
CA GLY A 172 -8.51 -10.78 19.53
C GLY A 172 -8.82 -12.26 19.25
N LEU A 173 -9.56 -12.55 18.18
CA LEU A 173 -9.85 -13.93 17.76
C LEU A 173 -8.58 -14.69 17.33
N GLY A 174 -7.51 -13.98 16.99
CA GLY A 174 -6.19 -14.56 16.74
C GLY A 174 -5.59 -15.27 17.95
N ALA A 175 -6.01 -14.96 19.18
CA ALA A 175 -5.56 -15.67 20.38
C ALA A 175 -6.12 -17.10 20.48
N LEU A 176 -7.25 -17.42 19.86
CA LEU A 176 -7.94 -18.71 20.03
C LEU A 176 -7.08 -19.92 19.61
N PRO A 177 -6.45 -19.95 18.43
CA PRO A 177 -5.59 -21.06 18.03
C PRO A 177 -4.34 -21.17 18.93
N ALA A 178 -3.81 -20.04 19.41
CA ALA A 178 -2.67 -20.02 20.33
C ALA A 178 -3.04 -20.57 21.72
N ILE A 179 -4.24 -20.26 22.22
CA ILE A 179 -4.78 -20.85 23.46
C ILE A 179 -4.96 -22.35 23.29
N LEU A 180 -5.52 -22.79 22.16
CA LEU A 180 -5.66 -24.22 21.87
C LEU A 180 -4.30 -24.91 21.84
N GLN A 181 -3.29 -24.30 21.21
CA GLN A 181 -1.93 -24.82 21.20
C GLN A 181 -1.33 -24.89 22.61
N LEU A 182 -1.55 -23.87 23.43
CA LEU A 182 -1.09 -23.83 24.83
C LEU A 182 -1.73 -24.92 25.69
N ILE A 183 -2.98 -25.31 25.41
CA ILE A 183 -3.67 -26.41 26.09
C ILE A 183 -3.13 -27.77 25.64
N ILE A 184 -2.85 -27.96 24.35
CA ILE A 184 -2.40 -29.25 23.81
C ILE A 184 -0.94 -29.54 24.19
N MET A 185 -0.06 -28.53 24.14
CA MET A 185 1.39 -28.71 24.28
C MET A 185 1.86 -29.40 25.56
N PRO A 186 1.30 -29.13 26.77
CA PRO A 186 1.69 -29.84 27.99
C PRO A 186 1.47 -31.35 27.97
N PHE A 187 0.59 -31.85 27.09
CA PHE A 187 0.32 -33.28 26.94
C PHE A 187 1.22 -33.95 25.89
N MET A 188 2.00 -33.16 25.16
CA MET A 188 2.91 -33.63 24.13
C MET A 188 4.28 -33.97 24.75
N PRO A 189 4.79 -35.19 24.56
CA PRO A 189 6.14 -35.54 24.99
C PRO A 189 7.17 -34.78 24.16
N GLU A 190 8.36 -34.62 24.74
CA GLU A 190 9.51 -34.07 24.05
C GLU A 190 9.95 -34.94 22.85
N SER A 191 10.66 -34.34 21.90
CA SER A 191 11.30 -35.04 20.78
C SER A 191 12.20 -36.18 21.26
N PRO A 192 12.05 -37.43 20.73
CA PRO A 192 12.92 -38.55 21.05
C PRO A 192 14.41 -38.24 20.86
N ARG A 193 14.76 -37.43 19.84
CA ARG A 193 16.14 -36.99 19.59
C ARG A 193 16.72 -36.21 20.75
N ARG A 194 15.92 -35.33 21.38
CA ARG A 194 16.37 -34.56 22.54
C ARG A 194 16.46 -35.43 23.79
N MET A 195 15.51 -36.34 24.00
CA MET A 195 15.58 -37.28 25.12
C MET A 195 16.86 -38.13 25.05
N ILE A 196 17.23 -38.60 23.85
CA ILE A 196 18.50 -39.30 23.62
C ILE A 196 19.71 -38.39 23.88
N PHE A 197 19.66 -37.11 23.46
CA PHE A 197 20.70 -36.13 23.76
C PHE A 197 20.93 -35.92 25.27
N VAL A 198 19.85 -35.87 26.06
CA VAL A 198 19.90 -35.72 27.52
C VAL A 198 20.16 -37.07 28.22
N SER A 199 20.40 -38.14 27.45
CA SER A 199 20.64 -39.52 27.94
C SER A 199 19.44 -40.18 28.63
N GLU A 200 18.21 -39.72 28.37
CA GLU A 200 16.96 -40.33 28.83
C GLU A 200 16.42 -41.36 27.82
N ILE A 201 17.14 -42.46 27.64
CA ILE A 201 16.86 -43.46 26.60
C ILE A 201 15.50 -44.14 26.76
N GLU A 202 15.10 -44.49 27.99
CA GLU A 202 13.81 -45.16 28.24
C GLU A 202 12.61 -44.24 27.94
N ALA A 203 12.72 -42.94 28.23
CA ALA A 203 11.70 -41.96 27.86
C ALA A 203 11.60 -41.82 26.33
N ALA A 204 12.73 -41.86 25.63
CA ALA A 204 12.77 -41.84 24.17
C ALA A 204 12.08 -43.06 23.56
N LYS A 205 12.38 -44.28 24.06
CA LYS A 205 11.72 -45.53 23.64
C LYS A 205 10.20 -45.47 23.87
N HIS A 206 9.77 -44.99 25.03
CA HIS A 206 8.35 -44.83 25.33
C HIS A 206 7.66 -43.87 24.35
N THR A 207 8.32 -42.75 24.00
CA THR A 207 7.79 -41.79 23.03
C THR A 207 7.73 -42.37 21.62
N LEU A 208 8.76 -43.10 21.17
CA LEU A 208 8.76 -43.80 19.89
C LEU A 208 7.64 -44.84 19.80
N ARG A 209 7.36 -45.57 20.89
CA ARG A 209 6.19 -46.49 20.97
C ARG A 209 4.85 -45.76 20.83
N ARG A 210 4.71 -44.53 21.34
CA ARG A 210 3.49 -43.72 21.12
C ARG A 210 3.35 -43.27 19.67
N ILE A 211 4.46 -43.02 18.97
CA ILE A 211 4.48 -42.59 17.56
C ILE A 211 4.16 -43.77 16.64
N TYR A 212 4.94 -44.84 16.72
CA TYR A 212 4.84 -46.00 15.83
C TYR A 212 3.75 -47.01 16.24
N GLY A 213 3.22 -46.91 17.45
CA GLY A 213 2.25 -47.84 18.01
C GLY A 213 2.88 -48.86 18.96
N TYR A 214 2.09 -49.35 19.91
CA TYR A 214 2.54 -50.33 20.91
C TYR A 214 2.61 -51.76 20.37
N SER A 215 2.17 -52.01 19.13
CA SER A 215 2.27 -53.31 18.45
C SER A 215 3.68 -53.59 17.89
N VAL A 216 4.53 -52.56 17.80
CA VAL A 216 5.85 -52.65 17.18
C VAL A 216 6.86 -53.34 18.12
N SER A 217 7.75 -54.15 17.54
CA SER A 217 8.71 -54.95 18.31
C SER A 217 9.72 -54.08 19.09
N GLU A 218 10.22 -54.62 20.20
CA GLU A 218 11.25 -53.95 21.00
C GLU A 218 12.57 -53.79 20.22
N GLU A 219 12.89 -54.73 19.33
CA GLU A 219 14.05 -54.65 18.44
C GLU A 219 13.95 -53.46 17.49
N PHE A 220 12.79 -53.20 16.87
CA PHE A 220 12.62 -52.04 15.99
C PHE A 220 12.82 -50.73 16.74
N ILE A 221 12.23 -50.59 17.94
CA ILE A 221 12.39 -49.37 18.76
C ILE A 221 13.85 -49.18 19.20
N CYS A 222 14.56 -50.25 19.55
CA CYS A 222 15.99 -50.18 19.87
C CYS A 222 16.82 -49.78 18.64
N GLN A 223 16.52 -50.32 17.46
CA GLN A 223 17.18 -49.93 16.21
C GLN A 223 16.97 -48.45 15.88
N GLU A 224 15.76 -47.91 16.06
CA GLU A 224 15.48 -46.48 15.86
C GLU A 224 16.28 -45.60 16.83
N VAL A 225 16.37 -46.00 18.10
CA VAL A 225 17.20 -45.29 19.10
C VAL A 225 18.68 -45.32 18.71
N GLU A 226 19.19 -46.49 18.33
CA GLU A 226 20.58 -46.65 17.89
C GLU A 226 20.88 -45.82 16.64
N ALA A 227 19.97 -45.80 15.66
CA ALA A 227 20.09 -44.98 14.47
C ALA A 227 20.15 -43.48 14.79
N ILE A 228 19.30 -43.00 15.71
CA ILE A 228 19.34 -41.59 16.17
C ILE A 228 20.67 -41.31 16.90
N GLN A 229 21.13 -42.23 17.74
CA GLN A 229 22.33 -42.05 18.53
C GLN A 229 23.61 -42.08 17.65
N GLU A 230 23.65 -42.93 16.63
CA GLU A 230 24.70 -42.96 15.61
C GLU A 230 24.68 -41.68 14.76
N ASP A 231 23.51 -41.20 14.33
CA ASP A 231 23.34 -39.92 13.62
C ASP A 231 23.89 -38.76 14.46
N MET A 232 23.61 -38.74 15.77
CA MET A 232 24.07 -37.72 16.69
C MET A 232 25.58 -37.77 16.98
N GLN A 233 26.16 -38.97 17.15
CA GLN A 233 27.59 -39.14 17.37
C GLN A 233 28.44 -38.78 16.14
N ASN A 234 27.90 -39.02 14.94
CA ASN A 234 28.54 -38.65 13.67
C ASN A 234 28.36 -37.16 13.31
N THR A 235 27.50 -36.43 14.03
CA THR A 235 27.15 -35.04 13.76
C THR A 235 27.84 -34.10 14.75
N ASN A 236 29.09 -33.68 14.47
CA ASN A 236 29.69 -32.55 15.18
C ASN A 236 28.90 -31.27 14.85
N LEU A 237 28.39 -30.55 15.87
CA LEU A 237 27.67 -29.30 15.66
C LEU A 237 28.57 -28.29 14.95
N GLY A 238 28.25 -27.96 13.70
CA GLY A 238 29.01 -27.00 12.90
C GLY A 238 28.90 -25.59 13.49
N THR A 239 29.94 -24.78 13.32
CA THR A 239 30.00 -23.39 13.79
C THR A 239 29.58 -22.41 12.70
N TYR A 240 29.26 -21.16 13.05
CA TYR A 240 28.99 -20.13 12.03
C TYR A 240 30.19 -19.89 11.08
N HIS A 241 31.40 -20.14 11.56
CA HIS A 241 32.62 -20.04 10.76
C HIS A 241 32.67 -21.10 9.63
N ASP A 242 31.97 -22.22 9.77
CA ASP A 242 31.94 -23.27 8.75
C ASP A 242 31.21 -22.83 7.47
N PHE A 243 30.39 -21.77 7.53
CA PHE A 243 29.78 -21.16 6.34
C PHE A 243 30.76 -20.37 5.47
N LEU A 244 31.95 -20.02 5.99
CA LEU A 244 32.99 -19.38 5.18
C LEU A 244 33.65 -20.36 4.20
N LYS A 245 33.45 -21.68 4.38
CA LYS A 245 33.93 -22.69 3.45
C LYS A 245 33.08 -22.66 2.16
N PRO A 246 33.70 -22.67 0.96
CA PRO A 246 32.98 -22.59 -0.31
C PRO A 246 31.88 -23.65 -0.51
N GLU A 247 32.06 -24.82 0.11
CA GLU A 247 31.12 -25.95 0.08
C GLU A 247 29.79 -25.63 0.77
N ASN A 248 29.83 -24.85 1.86
CA ASN A 248 28.66 -24.47 2.65
C ASN A 248 28.12 -23.08 2.26
N PHE A 249 28.99 -22.22 1.74
CA PHE A 249 28.63 -20.85 1.35
C PHE A 249 27.69 -20.81 0.14
N LYS A 250 27.92 -21.63 -0.88
CA LYS A 250 27.06 -21.66 -2.08
C LYS A 250 25.62 -22.09 -1.75
N PRO A 251 25.38 -23.19 -1.02
CA PRO A 251 24.03 -23.53 -0.56
C PRO A 251 23.39 -22.44 0.30
N LEU A 252 24.16 -21.76 1.16
CA LEU A 252 23.66 -20.65 1.98
C LEU A 252 23.15 -19.49 1.14
N ILE A 253 23.92 -19.07 0.14
CA ILE A 253 23.49 -18.01 -0.78
C ILE A 253 22.22 -18.42 -1.54
N ILE A 254 22.14 -19.65 -2.03
CA ILE A 254 20.93 -20.14 -2.73
C ILE A 254 19.71 -20.10 -1.81
N ALA A 255 19.83 -20.59 -0.57
CA ALA A 255 18.73 -20.54 0.39
C ALA A 255 18.29 -19.10 0.69
N CYS A 256 19.23 -18.19 0.95
CA CYS A 256 18.92 -16.78 1.22
C CYS A 256 18.31 -16.08 0.00
N MET A 257 18.81 -16.33 -1.21
CA MET A 257 18.26 -15.75 -2.44
C MET A 257 16.84 -16.24 -2.72
N LEU A 258 16.56 -17.53 -2.48
CA LEU A 258 15.19 -18.07 -2.64
C LEU A 258 14.22 -17.44 -1.64
N GLN A 259 14.66 -17.25 -0.39
CA GLN A 259 13.88 -16.58 0.64
C GLN A 259 13.66 -15.09 0.33
N ALA A 260 14.69 -14.40 -0.15
CA ALA A 260 14.57 -13.01 -0.62
C ALA A 260 13.64 -12.91 -1.82
N ALA A 261 13.76 -13.80 -2.81
CA ALA A 261 12.90 -13.82 -3.99
C ALA A 261 11.43 -14.08 -3.63
N GLN A 262 11.17 -14.95 -2.64
CA GLN A 262 9.83 -15.16 -2.13
C GLN A 262 9.20 -13.85 -1.65
N GLN A 263 9.92 -13.05 -0.87
CA GLN A 263 9.38 -11.84 -0.23
C GLN A 263 9.38 -10.62 -1.14
N LEU A 264 10.47 -10.41 -1.89
CA LEU A 264 10.60 -9.32 -2.85
C LEU A 264 9.73 -9.51 -4.10
N SER A 265 9.15 -10.70 -4.31
CA SER A 265 8.06 -10.89 -5.27
C SER A 265 6.80 -10.08 -4.94
N GLY A 266 6.70 -9.53 -3.72
CA GLY A 266 5.62 -8.66 -3.27
C GLY A 266 4.40 -9.41 -2.72
N PHE A 267 4.44 -10.74 -2.62
CA PHE A 267 3.24 -11.53 -2.29
C PHE A 267 2.66 -11.16 -0.93
N ASN A 268 3.49 -11.13 0.11
CA ASN A 268 3.02 -10.77 1.45
C ASN A 268 2.53 -9.32 1.50
N THR A 269 3.19 -8.38 0.83
CA THR A 269 2.71 -6.99 0.70
C THR A 269 1.35 -6.92 0.03
N VAL A 270 1.16 -7.62 -1.09
CA VAL A 270 -0.14 -7.73 -1.76
C VAL A 270 -1.18 -8.31 -0.82
N MET A 271 -0.83 -9.31 0.00
CA MET A 271 -1.76 -9.89 0.96
C MET A 271 -2.05 -8.97 2.15
N TYR A 272 -1.09 -8.18 2.64
CA TYR A 272 -1.29 -7.22 3.73
C TYR A 272 -2.15 -6.04 3.30
N TYR A 273 -2.01 -5.60 2.05
CA TYR A 273 -2.73 -4.45 1.49
C TYR A 273 -3.80 -4.86 0.47
N ALA A 274 -4.24 -6.13 0.45
CA ALA A 274 -5.12 -6.64 -0.61
C ALA A 274 -6.43 -5.84 -0.70
N ALA A 275 -7.09 -5.59 0.44
CA ALA A 275 -8.29 -4.79 0.48
C ALA A 275 -8.04 -3.34 0.03
N THR A 276 -6.87 -2.78 0.35
CA THR A 276 -6.46 -1.43 -0.09
C THR A 276 -6.22 -1.38 -1.60
N ILE A 277 -5.49 -2.34 -2.16
CA ILE A 277 -5.23 -2.45 -3.62
C ILE A 277 -6.55 -2.61 -4.38
N LEU A 278 -7.45 -3.46 -3.88
CA LEU A 278 -8.76 -3.67 -4.50
C LEU A 278 -9.68 -2.44 -4.35
N LYS A 279 -9.55 -1.68 -3.26
CA LYS A 279 -10.21 -0.38 -3.11
C LYS A 279 -9.66 0.65 -4.11
N MET A 280 -8.34 0.68 -4.33
CA MET A 280 -7.71 1.52 -5.38
C MET A 280 -8.20 1.13 -6.78
N ALA A 281 -8.45 -0.16 -7.01
CA ALA A 281 -9.06 -0.68 -8.23
C ALA A 281 -10.59 -0.44 -8.32
N ASN A 282 -11.18 0.29 -7.38
CA ASN A 282 -12.59 0.70 -7.35
C ASN A 282 -13.61 -0.45 -7.27
N PHE A 283 -13.26 -1.55 -6.58
CA PHE A 283 -14.21 -2.62 -6.26
C PHE A 283 -15.16 -2.20 -5.13
N GLU A 284 -16.45 -2.53 -5.26
CA GLU A 284 -17.48 -2.19 -4.27
C GLU A 284 -17.27 -2.86 -2.90
N ASP A 285 -16.89 -4.14 -2.89
CA ASP A 285 -16.53 -4.88 -1.66
C ASP A 285 -15.10 -5.46 -1.76
N PRO A 286 -14.06 -4.65 -1.46
CA PRO A 286 -12.67 -5.07 -1.55
C PRO A 286 -12.33 -6.26 -0.64
N THR A 287 -13.03 -6.39 0.50
CA THR A 287 -12.76 -7.44 1.48
C THR A 287 -13.26 -8.79 0.97
N ALA A 288 -14.45 -8.81 0.37
CA ALA A 288 -15.00 -10.02 -0.27
C ALA A 288 -14.13 -10.48 -1.45
N VAL A 289 -13.64 -9.56 -2.27
CA VAL A 289 -12.76 -9.90 -3.40
C VAL A 289 -11.40 -10.41 -2.91
N ALA A 290 -10.84 -9.82 -1.85
CA ALA A 290 -9.61 -10.31 -1.24
C ALA A 290 -9.75 -11.75 -0.68
N LEU A 291 -10.93 -12.10 -0.13
CA LEU A 291 -11.24 -13.47 0.27
C LEU A 291 -11.19 -14.45 -0.92
N VAL A 292 -11.72 -14.07 -2.09
CA VAL A 292 -11.66 -14.90 -3.32
C VAL A 292 -10.21 -15.18 -3.70
N VAL A 293 -9.35 -14.15 -3.66
CA VAL A 293 -7.92 -14.29 -3.95
C VAL A 293 -7.23 -15.22 -2.94
N ALA A 294 -7.55 -15.10 -1.64
CA ALA A 294 -7.02 -15.98 -0.60
C ALA A 294 -7.48 -17.44 -0.77
N VAL A 295 -8.74 -17.68 -1.17
CA VAL A 295 -9.24 -19.03 -1.47
C VAL A 295 -8.51 -19.62 -2.67
N ALA A 296 -8.27 -18.83 -3.72
CA ALA A 296 -7.47 -19.26 -4.86
C ALA A 296 -6.06 -19.68 -4.42
N ASN A 297 -5.38 -18.88 -3.58
CA ASN A 297 -4.08 -19.22 -3.01
C ASN A 297 -4.08 -20.60 -2.33
N MET A 298 -5.08 -20.87 -1.50
CA MET A 298 -5.22 -22.15 -0.80
C MET A 298 -5.44 -23.31 -1.77
N MET A 299 -6.31 -23.15 -2.77
CA MET A 299 -6.57 -24.18 -3.78
C MET A 299 -5.31 -24.52 -4.58
N PHE A 300 -4.58 -23.52 -5.08
CA PHE A 300 -3.36 -23.74 -5.84
C PHE A 300 -2.23 -24.30 -4.98
N THR A 301 -2.17 -23.96 -3.69
CA THR A 301 -1.22 -24.58 -2.74
C THR A 301 -1.48 -26.08 -2.58
N MET A 302 -2.75 -26.50 -2.49
CA MET A 302 -3.11 -27.93 -2.43
C MET A 302 -2.70 -28.66 -3.72
N ILE A 303 -2.93 -28.04 -4.88
CA ILE A 303 -2.51 -28.58 -6.19
C ILE A 303 -0.98 -28.73 -6.23
N ALA A 304 -0.24 -27.75 -5.71
CA ALA A 304 1.22 -27.72 -5.74
C ALA A 304 1.85 -28.96 -5.09
N ILE A 305 1.27 -29.44 -3.98
CA ILE A 305 1.75 -30.60 -3.23
C ILE A 305 1.63 -31.90 -4.04
N PHE A 306 0.62 -32.03 -4.90
CA PHE A 306 0.51 -33.19 -5.78
C PHE A 306 1.46 -33.15 -6.98
N ILE A 307 1.96 -31.96 -7.34
CA ILE A 307 2.80 -31.73 -8.52
C ILE A 307 4.29 -31.78 -8.16
N ILE A 308 4.67 -31.32 -6.95
CA ILE A 308 6.08 -31.14 -6.57
C ILE A 308 6.91 -32.41 -6.72
N ASP A 309 6.38 -33.55 -6.29
CA ASP A 309 7.10 -34.83 -6.33
C ASP A 309 7.18 -35.43 -7.74
N LYS A 310 6.34 -34.97 -8.68
CA LYS A 310 6.31 -35.45 -10.06
C LYS A 310 7.20 -34.65 -11.01
N ALA A 311 7.15 -33.32 -10.93
CA ALA A 311 7.81 -32.43 -11.89
C ALA A 311 9.18 -31.91 -11.42
N GLY A 312 9.49 -32.07 -10.13
CA GLY A 312 10.74 -31.62 -9.53
C GLY A 312 10.77 -30.11 -9.22
N ARG A 313 11.42 -29.76 -8.11
CA ARG A 313 11.39 -28.41 -7.52
C ARG A 313 11.92 -27.30 -8.43
N ARG A 314 13.09 -27.52 -9.07
CA ARG A 314 13.73 -26.52 -9.94
C ARG A 314 12.87 -26.16 -11.15
N HIS A 315 12.25 -27.15 -11.78
CA HIS A 315 11.45 -26.93 -12.97
C HIS A 315 10.19 -26.14 -12.63
N ILE A 316 9.48 -26.52 -11.57
CA ILE A 316 8.30 -25.81 -11.08
C ILE A 316 8.64 -24.36 -10.74
N LEU A 317 9.74 -24.12 -10.00
CA LEU A 317 10.15 -22.77 -9.61
C LEU A 317 10.36 -21.87 -10.84
N ILE A 318 11.11 -22.34 -11.85
CA ILE A 318 11.40 -21.54 -13.06
C ILE A 318 10.11 -21.25 -13.85
N VAL A 319 9.28 -22.27 -14.08
CA VAL A 319 8.04 -22.12 -14.86
C VAL A 319 7.07 -21.18 -14.17
N THR A 320 6.83 -21.38 -12.87
CA THR A 320 5.89 -20.56 -12.09
C THR A 320 6.35 -19.11 -11.95
N MET A 321 7.66 -18.86 -11.79
CA MET A 321 8.20 -17.50 -11.77
C MET A 321 7.96 -16.76 -13.10
N LEU A 322 8.07 -17.42 -14.24
CA LEU A 322 7.76 -16.81 -15.54
C LEU A 322 6.29 -16.38 -15.63
N PHE A 323 5.37 -17.25 -15.23
CA PHE A 323 3.94 -16.91 -15.19
C PHE A 323 3.64 -15.79 -14.18
N MET A 324 4.34 -15.78 -13.05
CA MET A 324 4.22 -14.72 -12.05
C MET A 324 4.65 -13.35 -12.62
N ILE A 325 5.77 -13.28 -13.34
CA ILE A 325 6.23 -12.05 -14.02
C ILE A 325 5.19 -11.58 -15.04
N LEU A 326 4.69 -12.48 -15.89
CA LEU A 326 3.66 -12.14 -16.88
C LEU A 326 2.37 -11.64 -16.21
N SER A 327 1.98 -12.25 -15.09
CA SER A 327 0.79 -11.85 -14.33
C SER A 327 0.94 -10.48 -13.68
N LEU A 328 2.12 -10.16 -13.14
CA LEU A 328 2.41 -8.84 -12.59
C LEU A 328 2.46 -7.75 -13.67
N LEU A 329 3.05 -8.05 -14.84
CA LEU A 329 3.02 -7.14 -15.98
C LEU A 329 1.59 -6.90 -16.47
N ALA A 330 0.77 -7.96 -16.53
CA ALA A 330 -0.64 -7.84 -16.87
C ALA A 330 -1.43 -7.05 -15.81
N LEU A 331 -1.12 -7.23 -14.52
CA LEU A 331 -1.74 -6.48 -13.43
C LEU A 331 -1.39 -4.99 -13.53
N GLY A 332 -0.10 -4.65 -13.69
CA GLY A 332 0.34 -3.27 -13.87
C GLY A 332 -0.24 -2.63 -15.14
N GLY A 333 -0.28 -3.37 -16.25
CA GLY A 333 -0.93 -2.92 -17.48
C GLY A 333 -2.44 -2.71 -17.30
N SER A 334 -3.11 -3.55 -16.51
CA SER A 334 -4.54 -3.40 -16.22
C SER A 334 -4.82 -2.16 -15.36
N PHE A 335 -3.93 -1.83 -14.41
CA PHE A 335 -4.01 -0.57 -13.64
C PHE A 335 -3.75 0.65 -14.53
N ALA A 336 -2.79 0.58 -15.46
CA ALA A 336 -2.54 1.65 -16.42
C ALA A 336 -3.74 1.86 -17.36
N ILE A 337 -4.32 0.78 -17.89
CA ILE A 337 -5.53 0.83 -18.71
C ILE A 337 -6.72 1.36 -17.90
N GLN A 338 -6.84 0.99 -16.62
CA GLN A 338 -7.89 1.53 -15.74
C GLN A 338 -7.78 3.04 -15.62
N GLN A 339 -6.56 3.57 -15.48
CA GLN A 339 -6.27 5.01 -15.42
C GLN A 339 -6.64 5.71 -16.73
N ASP A 340 -6.24 5.16 -17.89
CA ASP A 340 -6.58 5.73 -19.21
C ASP A 340 -8.09 5.64 -19.55
N TRP A 341 -8.80 4.61 -19.06
CA TRP A 341 -10.23 4.42 -19.35
C TRP A 341 -11.16 5.23 -18.45
N SER A 342 -10.76 5.58 -17.22
CA SER A 342 -11.48 6.58 -16.43
C SER A 342 -11.63 7.91 -17.20
N ASP A 343 -10.65 8.24 -18.03
CA ASP A 343 -10.60 9.48 -18.80
C ASP A 343 -11.57 9.45 -20.00
N LEU A 344 -11.81 8.28 -20.59
CA LEU A 344 -12.79 8.11 -21.67
C LEU A 344 -14.25 8.12 -21.14
N LYS A 345 -14.48 7.57 -19.94
CA LYS A 345 -15.81 7.50 -19.29
C LYS A 345 -16.37 8.89 -19.00
N ASN A 346 -15.52 9.84 -18.61
CA ASN A 346 -15.90 11.23 -18.34
C ASN A 346 -16.29 12.00 -19.62
N ASN A 347 -15.83 11.55 -20.79
CA ASN A 347 -16.14 12.17 -22.09
C ASN A 347 -17.43 11.62 -22.73
N CYS A 348 -17.83 10.38 -22.44
CA CYS A 348 -19.08 9.79 -22.96
C CYS A 348 -20.36 10.35 -22.30
N ILE A 349 -20.27 11.02 -21.15
CA ILE A 349 -21.42 11.66 -20.49
C ILE A 349 -21.82 12.98 -21.17
N ARG A 350 -21.04 13.46 -22.16
CA ARG A 350 -21.20 14.79 -22.78
C ARG A 350 -21.76 14.82 -24.19
N ALA A 351 -22.03 13.68 -24.82
CA ALA A 351 -22.44 13.61 -26.23
C ALA A 351 -23.87 13.10 -26.40
N ASP A 352 -24.83 13.74 -25.74
CA ASP A 352 -26.17 14.07 -26.27
C ASP A 352 -27.07 14.47 -25.11
N GLY A 353 -27.52 15.72 -25.10
CA GLY A 353 -28.45 16.29 -24.12
C GLY A 353 -29.88 15.72 -24.20
N GLN A 354 -30.03 14.41 -24.37
CA GLN A 354 -31.29 13.71 -24.23
C GLN A 354 -31.11 12.54 -23.26
N TYR A 355 -31.98 12.50 -22.23
CA TYR A 355 -32.19 11.32 -21.39
C TYR A 355 -32.60 10.13 -22.28
N ALA A 356 -31.63 9.39 -22.80
CA ALA A 356 -31.85 8.09 -23.42
C ALA A 356 -31.80 7.04 -22.32
N ALA A 357 -32.97 6.51 -21.97
CA ALA A 357 -33.17 5.39 -21.04
C ALA A 357 -32.61 4.04 -21.56
N SER A 358 -31.50 4.05 -22.31
CA SER A 358 -30.87 2.86 -22.90
C SER A 358 -29.34 2.84 -22.80
N THR A 359 -28.70 3.76 -22.07
CA THR A 359 -27.24 3.75 -21.83
C THR A 359 -26.80 2.85 -20.66
N GLN A 360 -27.72 2.24 -19.90
CA GLN A 360 -27.33 1.34 -18.80
C GLN A 360 -26.53 0.10 -19.26
N GLU A 361 -26.68 -0.34 -20.52
CA GLU A 361 -26.05 -1.57 -21.04
C GLU A 361 -24.61 -1.39 -21.56
N CYS A 362 -24.22 -0.20 -22.03
CA CYS A 362 -22.81 0.09 -22.41
C CYS A 362 -21.95 0.51 -21.21
N HIS A 363 -22.55 0.95 -20.10
CA HIS A 363 -21.86 1.52 -18.93
C HIS A 363 -21.36 0.48 -17.93
N ASN A 364 -21.96 -0.72 -17.89
CA ASN A 364 -21.57 -1.78 -16.95
C ASN A 364 -20.57 -2.77 -17.52
N ASN A 365 -20.64 -3.11 -18.82
CA ASN A 365 -19.85 -4.21 -19.36
C ASN A 365 -18.35 -3.91 -19.42
N GLN A 366 -17.91 -2.68 -19.73
CA GLN A 366 -16.50 -2.38 -19.97
C GLN A 366 -15.69 -2.03 -18.70
N SER A 367 -16.31 -1.35 -17.73
CA SER A 367 -15.76 -1.20 -16.36
C SER A 367 -15.63 -2.57 -15.67
N THR A 368 -16.58 -3.48 -15.95
CA THR A 368 -16.51 -4.87 -15.48
C THR A 368 -15.37 -5.62 -16.16
N ILE A 369 -15.11 -5.42 -17.46
CA ILE A 369 -13.99 -6.06 -18.16
C ILE A 369 -12.65 -5.67 -17.53
N ILE A 370 -12.38 -4.38 -17.26
CA ILE A 370 -11.11 -3.93 -16.67
C ILE A 370 -10.94 -4.47 -15.25
N SER A 371 -11.99 -4.37 -14.42
CA SER A 371 -11.99 -4.93 -13.06
C SER A 371 -11.79 -6.46 -13.09
N THR A 372 -12.40 -7.15 -14.05
CA THR A 372 -12.22 -8.58 -14.26
C THR A 372 -10.80 -8.91 -14.70
N MET A 373 -10.19 -8.12 -15.59
CA MET A 373 -8.79 -8.28 -15.99
C MET A 373 -7.85 -8.10 -14.79
N LEU A 374 -8.04 -7.06 -13.98
CA LEU A 374 -7.30 -6.84 -12.73
C LEU A 374 -7.39 -8.06 -11.81
N LEU A 375 -8.61 -8.55 -11.57
CA LEU A 375 -8.82 -9.71 -10.71
C LEU A 375 -8.20 -11.00 -11.27
N ILE A 376 -8.30 -11.23 -12.58
CA ILE A 376 -7.69 -12.40 -13.24
C ILE A 376 -6.17 -12.31 -13.17
N SER A 377 -5.57 -11.14 -13.40
CA SER A 377 -4.13 -10.93 -13.31
C SER A 377 -3.63 -11.11 -11.88
N LEU A 378 -4.33 -10.54 -10.89
CA LEU A 378 -4.01 -10.73 -9.47
C LEU A 378 -4.14 -12.20 -9.05
N THR A 379 -5.21 -12.87 -9.45
CA THR A 379 -5.43 -14.29 -9.14
C THR A 379 -4.40 -15.18 -9.82
N SER A 380 -4.03 -14.89 -11.07
CA SER A 380 -2.98 -15.61 -11.80
C SER A 380 -1.60 -15.44 -11.16
N TYR A 381 -1.31 -14.23 -10.67
CA TYR A 381 -0.11 -13.95 -9.89
C TYR A 381 -0.06 -14.80 -8.61
N VAL A 382 -1.14 -14.78 -7.83
CA VAL A 382 -1.27 -15.55 -6.59
C VAL A 382 -1.20 -17.05 -6.84
N ALA A 383 -1.85 -17.55 -7.88
CA ALA A 383 -1.81 -18.95 -8.28
C ALA A 383 -0.38 -19.39 -8.65
N SER A 384 0.32 -18.58 -9.44
CA SER A 384 1.71 -18.84 -9.84
C SER A 384 2.63 -18.88 -8.63
N TYR A 385 2.47 -17.93 -7.71
CA TYR A 385 3.22 -17.91 -6.45
C TYR A 385 2.96 -19.17 -5.61
N ALA A 386 1.69 -19.53 -5.42
CA ALA A 386 1.26 -20.69 -4.63
C ALA A 386 1.82 -22.03 -5.18
N LEU A 387 1.93 -22.15 -6.51
CA LEU A 387 2.45 -23.36 -7.17
C LEU A 387 3.98 -23.50 -7.06
N GLY A 388 4.72 -22.43 -6.77
CA GLY A 388 6.18 -22.43 -6.73
C GLY A 388 6.78 -21.74 -5.51
N LEU A 389 6.99 -20.42 -5.62
CA LEU A 389 7.73 -19.62 -4.64
C LEU A 389 7.13 -19.63 -3.22
N GLY A 390 5.85 -19.95 -3.06
CA GLY A 390 5.21 -20.02 -1.74
C GLY A 390 5.87 -21.01 -0.79
N TYR A 391 6.17 -22.23 -1.24
CA TYR A 391 6.59 -23.33 -0.35
C TYR A 391 7.94 -23.93 -0.73
N ILE A 392 8.37 -23.85 -1.99
CA ILE A 392 9.65 -24.43 -2.44
C ILE A 392 10.86 -23.87 -1.68
N PRO A 393 10.98 -22.55 -1.40
CA PRO A 393 12.09 -22.01 -0.60
C PRO A 393 12.18 -22.64 0.80
N TRP A 394 11.04 -22.87 1.45
CA TRP A 394 10.95 -23.48 2.77
C TRP A 394 11.35 -24.95 2.79
N ILE A 395 11.09 -25.68 1.69
CA ILE A 395 11.55 -27.06 1.52
C ILE A 395 13.04 -27.09 1.22
N ILE A 396 13.50 -26.32 0.23
CA ILE A 396 14.89 -26.34 -0.24
C ILE A 396 15.86 -25.93 0.87
N GLN A 397 15.52 -24.95 1.71
CA GLN A 397 16.40 -24.60 2.84
C GLN A 397 16.60 -25.79 3.81
N GLY A 398 15.60 -26.66 3.98
CA GLY A 398 15.73 -27.86 4.81
C GLY A 398 16.55 -28.97 4.16
N GLU A 399 16.55 -29.04 2.83
CA GLU A 399 17.22 -30.09 2.03
C GLU A 399 18.69 -29.77 1.68
N LEU A 400 19.06 -28.48 1.58
CA LEU A 400 20.37 -28.06 1.08
C LEU A 400 21.55 -28.29 2.04
N PHE A 401 21.29 -28.41 3.33
CA PHE A 401 22.35 -28.45 4.35
C PHE A 401 22.41 -29.79 5.07
N THR A 402 23.65 -30.17 5.40
CA THR A 402 23.94 -31.27 6.32
C THR A 402 23.33 -30.99 7.69
N LEU A 403 23.02 -32.06 8.43
CA LEU A 403 22.39 -31.96 9.76
C LEU A 403 23.17 -31.04 10.72
N GLN A 404 24.50 -31.00 10.59
CA GLN A 404 25.41 -30.19 11.40
C GLN A 404 25.17 -28.68 11.28
N LEU A 405 24.80 -28.21 10.08
CA LEU A 405 24.66 -26.78 9.76
C LEU A 405 23.21 -26.35 9.52
N ARG A 406 22.29 -27.30 9.30
CA ARG A 406 20.90 -27.05 8.92
C ARG A 406 20.18 -26.06 9.84
N GLY A 407 20.27 -26.24 11.16
CA GLY A 407 19.60 -25.35 12.12
C GLY A 407 20.07 -23.89 11.99
N LYS A 408 21.39 -23.68 11.89
CA LYS A 408 21.97 -22.33 11.73
C LYS A 408 21.66 -21.74 10.36
N ALA A 409 21.73 -22.53 9.30
CA ALA A 409 21.44 -22.11 7.94
C ALA A 409 19.96 -21.69 7.78
N ASN A 410 19.04 -22.50 8.31
CA ASN A 410 17.60 -22.19 8.33
C ASN A 410 17.32 -20.88 9.09
N GLY A 411 18.00 -20.63 10.20
CA GLY A 411 17.90 -19.36 10.93
C GLY A 411 18.33 -18.15 10.10
N ILE A 412 19.47 -18.24 9.40
CA ILE A 412 19.96 -17.15 8.53
C ILE A 412 19.00 -16.93 7.35
N ALA A 413 18.56 -18.00 6.69
CA ALA A 413 17.63 -17.93 5.56
C ALA A 413 16.25 -17.36 5.96
N THR A 414 15.72 -17.78 7.10
CA THR A 414 14.46 -17.26 7.68
C THR A 414 14.60 -15.79 8.08
N THR A 415 15.73 -15.39 8.66
CA THR A 415 16.01 -13.97 8.96
C THR A 415 16.03 -13.14 7.68
N THR A 416 16.62 -13.65 6.60
CA THR A 416 16.63 -13.00 5.28
C THR A 416 15.22 -12.81 4.75
N ASN A 417 14.36 -13.84 4.88
CA ASN A 417 12.94 -13.75 4.54
C ASN A 417 12.28 -12.57 5.27
N TRP A 418 12.37 -12.53 6.60
CA TRP A 418 11.72 -11.49 7.39
C TRP A 418 12.26 -10.08 7.11
N ILE A 419 13.56 -9.90 6.88
CA ILE A 419 14.14 -8.60 6.50
C ILE A 419 13.58 -8.12 5.15
N CYS A 420 13.55 -9.00 4.14
CA CYS A 420 13.01 -8.64 2.82
C CYS A 420 11.50 -8.33 2.90
N ASN A 421 10.76 -9.09 3.71
CA ASN A 421 9.36 -8.81 3.96
C ASN A 421 9.16 -7.44 4.62
N LEU A 422 10.01 -7.09 5.59
CA LEU A 422 9.90 -5.83 6.32
C LEU A 422 10.07 -4.65 5.37
N ILE A 423 11.11 -4.70 4.52
CA ILE A 423 11.36 -3.69 3.50
C ILE A 423 10.14 -3.56 2.59
N ALA A 424 9.63 -4.66 2.04
CA ALA A 424 8.50 -4.61 1.11
C ALA A 424 7.19 -4.14 1.78
N ALA A 425 6.96 -4.45 3.05
CA ALA A 425 5.76 -4.04 3.78
C ALA A 425 5.81 -2.58 4.23
N SER A 426 7.01 -2.06 4.54
CA SER A 426 7.21 -0.72 5.08
C SER A 426 7.45 0.38 4.04
N THR A 427 7.59 0.03 2.76
CA THR A 427 7.79 1.02 1.69
C THR A 427 6.66 1.04 0.65
N PHE A 428 5.71 0.11 0.71
CA PHE A 428 4.72 -0.09 -0.35
C PHE A 428 3.76 1.09 -0.56
N LEU A 429 3.18 1.62 0.52
CA LEU A 429 2.25 2.74 0.42
C LEU A 429 3.00 4.01 0.05
N THR A 430 4.18 4.24 0.63
CA THR A 430 5.05 5.36 0.28
C THR A 430 5.44 5.33 -1.20
N MET A 431 5.82 4.17 -1.74
CA MET A 431 6.14 4.03 -3.18
C MET A 431 4.91 4.24 -4.08
N THR A 432 3.73 3.82 -3.62
CA THR A 432 2.48 4.00 -4.38
C THR A 432 2.07 5.48 -4.42
N ASN A 433 2.23 6.20 -3.31
CA ASN A 433 1.87 7.61 -3.20
C ASN A 433 2.92 8.54 -3.84
N ALA A 434 4.21 8.23 -3.74
CA ALA A 434 5.28 8.98 -4.39
C ALA A 434 5.18 8.97 -5.93
N LEU A 435 4.38 8.08 -6.50
CA LEU A 435 4.04 8.06 -7.92
C LEU A 435 2.85 9.00 -8.26
N SER A 436 2.33 9.78 -7.31
CA SER A 436 1.18 10.69 -7.47
C SER A 436 1.48 12.13 -7.00
N THR A 437 1.05 13.14 -7.76
CA THR A 437 1.12 14.56 -7.38
C THR A 437 -0.13 14.94 -6.58
N ALA A 438 0.03 15.54 -5.40
CA ALA A 438 -1.11 16.04 -4.61
C ALA A 438 -1.61 17.38 -5.18
N VAL A 439 -2.93 17.55 -5.27
CA VAL A 439 -3.60 18.76 -5.75
C VAL A 439 -4.41 19.37 -4.61
N LEU A 440 -4.09 20.61 -4.24
CA LEU A 440 -4.76 21.37 -3.20
C LEU A 440 -5.53 22.55 -3.81
N ILE A 441 -6.85 22.53 -3.67
CA ILE A 441 -7.74 23.58 -4.16
C ILE A 441 -8.16 24.49 -3.00
N LEU A 442 -7.98 25.80 -3.17
CA LEU A 442 -8.36 26.81 -2.19
C LEU A 442 -9.80 27.29 -2.43
N GLY A 443 -10.72 26.85 -1.57
CA GLY A 443 -12.15 27.14 -1.62
C GLY A 443 -12.69 28.03 -0.50
N ALA A 444 -11.85 28.50 0.42
CA ALA A 444 -12.25 29.23 1.63
C ALA A 444 -12.70 30.70 1.42
N GLY A 445 -12.72 31.20 0.17
CA GLY A 445 -13.07 32.59 -0.13
C GLY A 445 -14.56 32.93 0.03
N TYR A 446 -14.88 33.91 0.89
CA TYR A 446 -16.26 34.36 1.17
C TYR A 446 -16.99 35.05 0.01
N GLY A 447 -16.28 35.52 -1.03
CA GLY A 447 -16.91 36.14 -2.20
C GLY A 447 -17.78 37.37 -1.89
N THR A 448 -17.41 38.17 -0.89
CA THR A 448 -18.22 39.29 -0.37
C THR A 448 -18.70 40.27 -1.46
N ARG A 449 -17.85 40.58 -2.45
CA ARG A 449 -18.21 41.41 -3.60
C ARG A 449 -19.30 40.77 -4.46
N LEU A 450 -19.12 39.49 -4.83
CA LEU A 450 -20.09 38.75 -5.62
C LEU A 450 -21.45 38.66 -4.92
N GLN A 451 -21.47 38.30 -3.64
CA GLN A 451 -22.72 38.17 -2.87
C GLN A 451 -23.47 39.51 -2.78
N LYS A 452 -22.74 40.63 -2.66
CA LYS A 452 -23.30 41.99 -2.72
C LYS A 452 -23.88 42.31 -4.10
N ASP A 453 -23.20 41.96 -5.17
CA ASP A 453 -23.68 42.17 -6.54
C ASP A 453 -24.96 41.34 -6.80
N LEU A 454 -24.98 40.08 -6.34
CA LEU A 454 -26.12 39.15 -6.46
C LEU A 454 -27.36 39.63 -5.70
N THR A 455 -27.19 40.20 -4.51
CA THR A 455 -28.30 40.78 -3.73
C THR A 455 -29.03 41.89 -4.50
N ASN A 456 -28.32 42.59 -5.39
CA ASN A 456 -28.86 43.67 -6.20
C ASN A 456 -29.35 43.21 -7.59
N SER A 457 -29.23 41.93 -7.92
CA SER A 457 -29.61 41.36 -9.23
C SER A 457 -30.87 40.51 -9.12
N THR A 458 -31.87 40.77 -9.97
CA THR A 458 -33.07 39.95 -10.07
C THR A 458 -32.87 38.71 -10.94
N GLU A 459 -31.94 38.76 -11.90
CA GLU A 459 -31.71 37.71 -12.92
C GLU A 459 -30.82 36.56 -12.42
N TYR A 460 -29.90 36.86 -11.50
CA TYR A 460 -28.93 35.88 -10.96
C TYR A 460 -29.17 35.54 -9.49
N SER A 461 -30.36 35.86 -8.95
CA SER A 461 -30.70 35.67 -7.53
C SER A 461 -30.57 34.22 -7.05
N GLN A 462 -30.69 33.23 -7.95
CA GLN A 462 -30.46 31.81 -7.70
C GLN A 462 -29.02 31.45 -7.28
N LEU A 463 -28.05 32.32 -7.55
CA LEU A 463 -26.64 32.09 -7.18
C LEU A 463 -26.32 32.61 -5.77
N LEU A 464 -27.26 33.28 -5.11
CA LEU A 464 -27.08 33.84 -3.78
C LEU A 464 -26.82 32.72 -2.75
N GLY A 465 -25.74 32.84 -1.98
CA GLY A 465 -25.33 31.84 -0.99
C GLY A 465 -24.47 30.69 -1.52
N ILE A 466 -24.27 30.59 -2.85
CA ILE A 466 -23.35 29.62 -3.45
C ILE A 466 -21.89 30.11 -3.30
N PRO A 467 -20.97 29.30 -2.77
CA PRO A 467 -19.54 29.63 -2.69
C PRO A 467 -18.95 29.89 -4.07
N LYS A 468 -18.02 30.84 -4.19
CA LYS A 468 -17.45 31.23 -5.49
C LYS A 468 -16.95 30.03 -6.30
N ALA A 469 -16.15 29.17 -5.66
CA ALA A 469 -15.59 27.97 -6.26
C ALA A 469 -16.65 26.97 -6.77
N LEU A 470 -17.86 27.02 -6.21
CA LEU A 470 -18.98 26.13 -6.53
C LEU A 470 -20.02 26.77 -7.46
N LEU A 471 -19.74 27.94 -8.04
CA LEU A 471 -20.63 28.54 -9.04
C LEU A 471 -20.63 27.72 -10.33
N PRO A 472 -21.78 27.52 -10.97
CA PRO A 472 -21.85 26.78 -12.23
C PRO A 472 -21.04 27.48 -13.33
N LEU A 473 -20.45 26.70 -14.25
CA LEU A 473 -19.57 27.22 -15.30
C LEU A 473 -19.84 26.53 -16.63
N GLY A 474 -20.55 27.22 -17.52
CA GLY A 474 -21.09 26.66 -18.74
C GLY A 474 -21.90 25.40 -18.45
N ASN A 475 -21.46 24.27 -19.00
CA ASN A 475 -22.11 22.97 -18.77
C ASN A 475 -21.61 22.24 -17.52
N LYS A 476 -20.82 22.88 -16.66
CA LYS A 476 -20.29 22.30 -15.41
C LYS A 476 -21.05 22.81 -14.20
N ASP A 477 -21.20 21.97 -13.19
CA ASP A 477 -21.92 22.27 -11.95
C ASP A 477 -21.14 23.23 -11.03
N ALA A 478 -19.82 23.32 -11.14
CA ALA A 478 -18.97 24.23 -10.39
C ALA A 478 -17.74 24.73 -11.18
N LEU A 479 -17.16 25.88 -10.79
CA LEU A 479 -15.89 26.39 -11.33
C LEU A 479 -14.78 25.36 -11.14
N ILE A 480 -14.64 24.83 -9.92
CA ILE A 480 -13.58 23.88 -9.59
C ILE A 480 -13.78 22.52 -10.26
N THR A 481 -14.99 22.17 -10.70
CA THR A 481 -15.22 20.98 -11.54
C THR A 481 -14.41 21.07 -12.84
N HIS A 482 -14.16 22.27 -13.37
CA HIS A 482 -13.28 22.43 -14.53
C HIS A 482 -11.88 21.90 -14.27
N TRP A 483 -11.31 22.21 -13.10
CA TRP A 483 -9.98 21.77 -12.70
C TRP A 483 -9.95 20.28 -12.41
N VAL A 484 -10.92 19.78 -11.66
CA VAL A 484 -11.05 18.34 -11.36
C VAL A 484 -11.08 17.52 -12.64
N GLU A 485 -11.92 17.91 -13.61
CA GLU A 485 -11.97 17.23 -14.91
C GLU A 485 -10.65 17.35 -15.68
N LEU A 486 -10.00 18.52 -15.66
CA LEU A 486 -8.71 18.70 -16.32
C LEU A 486 -7.66 17.76 -15.72
N PHE A 487 -7.62 17.62 -14.39
CA PHE A 487 -6.68 16.74 -13.69
C PHE A 487 -6.95 15.27 -13.91
N GLN A 488 -8.22 14.88 -13.81
CA GLN A 488 -8.64 13.52 -14.09
C GLN A 488 -8.24 13.12 -15.52
N ASN A 489 -8.53 13.97 -16.52
CA ASN A 489 -8.14 13.74 -17.92
C ASN A 489 -6.62 13.65 -18.17
N HIS A 490 -5.78 13.97 -17.18
CA HIS A 490 -4.32 13.86 -17.26
C HIS A 490 -3.78 12.89 -16.18
N GLY A 491 -4.60 11.93 -15.75
CA GLY A 491 -4.18 10.83 -14.88
C GLY A 491 -4.07 11.14 -13.39
N ILE A 492 -4.49 12.32 -12.92
CA ILE A 492 -4.54 12.65 -11.49
C ILE A 492 -5.88 12.20 -10.93
N THR A 493 -5.83 11.24 -10.01
CA THR A 493 -7.05 10.63 -9.46
C THR A 493 -7.78 11.55 -8.47
N SER A 494 -9.08 11.31 -8.25
CA SER A 494 -9.83 12.00 -7.19
C SER A 494 -9.25 11.80 -5.78
N ALA A 495 -8.48 10.72 -5.57
CA ALA A 495 -7.76 10.47 -4.32
C ALA A 495 -6.50 11.35 -4.16
N SER A 496 -6.13 12.13 -5.17
CA SER A 496 -5.03 13.09 -5.08
C SER A 496 -5.54 14.54 -5.03
N ILE A 497 -6.87 14.75 -4.99
CA ILE A 497 -7.49 16.07 -4.96
C ILE A 497 -8.02 16.37 -3.56
N TYR A 498 -7.61 17.52 -3.04
CA TYR A 498 -7.91 17.99 -1.69
C TYR A 498 -8.41 19.42 -1.74
N VAL A 499 -9.30 19.79 -0.82
CA VAL A 499 -9.93 21.11 -0.79
C VAL A 499 -9.92 21.68 0.61
N VAL A 500 -9.43 22.91 0.73
CA VAL A 500 -9.56 23.73 1.95
C VAL A 500 -10.72 24.69 1.77
N THR A 501 -11.66 24.69 2.70
CA THR A 501 -12.83 25.57 2.69
C THR A 501 -13.05 26.20 4.06
N ASN A 502 -14.04 27.08 4.17
CA ASN A 502 -14.44 27.71 5.43
C ASN A 502 -15.64 26.99 6.07
N ALA A 503 -15.90 27.25 7.35
CA ALA A 503 -16.95 26.56 8.10
C ALA A 503 -18.36 26.81 7.53
N GLN A 504 -18.59 27.98 6.91
CA GLN A 504 -19.87 28.34 6.31
C GLN A 504 -20.15 27.54 5.03
N CYS A 505 -19.11 27.25 4.24
CA CYS A 505 -19.23 26.59 2.94
C CYS A 505 -19.02 25.08 3.01
N TYR A 506 -18.52 24.54 4.14
CA TYR A 506 -18.12 23.14 4.30
C TYR A 506 -19.13 22.11 3.78
N GLU A 507 -20.40 22.19 4.20
CA GLU A 507 -21.45 21.24 3.79
C GLU A 507 -21.70 21.23 2.27
N GLN A 508 -21.56 22.39 1.61
CA GLN A 508 -21.73 22.49 0.16
C GLN A 508 -20.57 21.81 -0.57
N PHE A 509 -19.34 21.95 -0.07
CA PHE A 509 -18.18 21.26 -0.61
C PHE A 509 -18.22 19.75 -0.37
N ILE A 510 -18.73 19.29 0.78
CA ILE A 510 -18.94 17.85 1.03
C ILE A 510 -19.97 17.27 0.04
N THR A 511 -21.04 18.01 -0.24
CA THR A 511 -22.06 17.61 -1.21
C THR A 511 -21.47 17.52 -2.62
N TRP A 512 -20.71 18.54 -3.03
CA TRP A 512 -19.99 18.55 -4.30
C TRP A 512 -18.96 17.41 -4.40
N ALA A 513 -18.17 17.16 -3.35
CA ALA A 513 -17.16 16.11 -3.33
C ALA A 513 -17.79 14.71 -3.53
N LYS A 514 -18.92 14.44 -2.87
CA LYS A 514 -19.69 13.20 -3.06
C LYS A 514 -20.15 13.02 -4.51
N HIS A 515 -20.56 14.10 -5.18
CA HIS A 515 -20.99 14.05 -6.58
C HIS A 515 -19.83 13.72 -7.52
N HIS A 516 -18.62 14.22 -7.23
CA HIS A 516 -17.42 14.04 -8.06
C HIS A 516 -16.50 12.89 -7.62
N ASN A 517 -16.98 11.99 -6.74
CA ASN A 517 -16.22 10.88 -6.17
C ASN A 517 -14.90 11.31 -5.50
N ILE A 518 -14.87 12.50 -4.91
CA ILE A 518 -13.76 12.97 -4.08
C ILE A 518 -14.02 12.51 -2.65
N PRO A 519 -13.04 11.87 -1.97
CA PRO A 519 -13.22 11.42 -0.59
C PRO A 519 -13.64 12.58 0.33
N SER A 520 -14.62 12.35 1.20
CA SER A 520 -15.14 13.41 2.07
C SER A 520 -14.10 13.88 3.10
N ASP A 521 -13.16 13.02 3.45
CA ASP A 521 -11.98 13.29 4.27
C ASP A 521 -10.90 14.12 3.54
N HIS A 522 -11.07 14.39 2.24
CA HIS A 522 -10.19 15.31 1.50
C HIS A 522 -10.74 16.75 1.45
N ILE A 523 -11.84 17.01 2.17
CA ILE A 523 -12.42 18.33 2.33
C ILE A 523 -12.23 18.75 3.79
N VAL A 524 -11.52 19.85 4.02
CA VAL A 524 -11.26 20.38 5.36
C VAL A 524 -11.81 21.78 5.53
N SER A 525 -12.40 22.06 6.69
CA SER A 525 -12.72 23.41 7.11
C SER A 525 -11.58 24.02 7.91
N ASP A 526 -11.17 25.24 7.57
CA ASP A 526 -10.24 26.06 8.33
C ASP A 526 -10.81 26.60 9.66
N GLY A 527 -12.10 26.32 9.95
CA GLY A 527 -12.81 26.78 11.14
C GLY A 527 -13.30 28.22 11.10
N THR A 528 -13.02 28.98 10.03
CA THR A 528 -13.42 30.39 9.94
C THR A 528 -14.87 30.54 9.50
N SER A 529 -15.58 31.51 10.09
CA SER A 529 -17.02 31.72 9.86
C SER A 529 -17.38 33.09 9.28
N SER A 530 -16.43 34.02 9.21
CA SER A 530 -16.61 35.31 8.55
C SER A 530 -15.34 35.80 7.84
N ASN A 531 -15.50 36.73 6.90
CA ASN A 531 -14.40 37.31 6.14
C ASN A 531 -13.38 38.06 7.02
N GLU A 532 -13.81 38.59 8.16
CA GLU A 532 -12.93 39.25 9.14
C GLU A 532 -12.05 38.22 9.88
N THR A 533 -12.62 37.04 10.14
CA THR A 533 -11.93 35.93 10.83
C THR A 533 -11.07 35.06 9.91
N ARG A 534 -11.17 35.22 8.58
CA ARG A 534 -10.43 34.42 7.58
C ARG A 534 -8.94 34.29 7.90
N LEU A 535 -8.35 33.13 7.61
CA LEU A 535 -6.92 32.90 7.75
C LEU A 535 -6.13 33.62 6.65
N GLY A 536 -6.57 33.46 5.41
CA GLY A 536 -5.93 34.04 4.22
C GLY A 536 -5.25 32.97 3.38
N ALA A 537 -4.93 33.29 2.11
CA ALA A 537 -4.60 32.24 1.14
C ALA A 537 -3.31 31.47 1.45
N VAL A 538 -2.26 32.11 1.96
CA VAL A 538 -1.00 31.42 2.31
C VAL A 538 -1.15 30.55 3.57
N PRO A 539 -1.77 31.05 4.67
CA PRO A 539 -2.16 30.19 5.78
C PRO A 539 -3.07 29.02 5.39
N ASP A 540 -4.04 29.22 4.49
CA ASP A 540 -4.92 28.13 4.01
C ASP A 540 -4.13 27.05 3.26
N ILE A 541 -3.13 27.43 2.47
CA ILE A 541 -2.20 26.48 1.84
C ILE A 541 -1.47 25.67 2.89
N LEU A 542 -0.84 26.34 3.87
CA LEU A 542 -0.07 25.66 4.91
C LEU A 542 -0.95 24.78 5.80
N PHE A 543 -2.15 25.26 6.14
CA PHE A 543 -3.15 24.50 6.88
C PHE A 543 -3.56 23.24 6.11
N GLY A 544 -3.86 23.35 4.82
CA GLY A 544 -4.19 22.19 3.98
C GLY A 544 -3.04 21.19 3.90
N ILE A 545 -1.81 21.66 3.64
CA ILE A 545 -0.62 20.80 3.58
C ILE A 545 -0.40 20.05 4.89
N LYS A 546 -0.50 20.74 6.04
CA LYS A 546 -0.32 20.12 7.36
C LYS A 546 -1.48 19.20 7.75
N HIS A 547 -2.71 19.55 7.39
CA HIS A 547 -3.89 18.76 7.75
C HIS A 547 -3.95 17.43 6.99
N PHE A 548 -3.53 17.44 5.72
CA PHE A 548 -3.54 16.26 4.85
C PHE A 548 -2.19 15.52 4.81
N ASP A 549 -1.23 15.87 5.68
CA ASP A 549 0.10 15.26 5.76
C ASP A 549 0.86 15.26 4.41
N MET A 550 0.79 16.38 3.67
CA MET A 550 1.42 16.57 2.35
C MET A 550 2.82 17.16 2.41
N ASP A 551 3.45 17.24 3.59
CA ASP A 551 4.73 17.90 3.80
C ASP A 551 5.90 17.24 3.05
N GLN A 552 5.72 15.98 2.65
CA GLN A 552 6.69 15.19 1.88
C GLN A 552 6.34 15.09 0.38
N ASP A 553 5.18 15.61 -0.04
CA ASP A 553 4.71 15.53 -1.42
C ASP A 553 4.99 16.82 -2.19
N ASP A 554 5.10 16.71 -3.51
CA ASP A 554 5.02 17.88 -4.38
C ASP A 554 3.54 18.28 -4.51
N VAL A 555 3.22 19.54 -4.19
CA VAL A 555 1.84 20.01 -4.04
C VAL A 555 1.49 21.02 -5.12
N LEU A 556 0.50 20.70 -5.95
CA LEU A 556 -0.12 21.61 -6.90
C LEU A 556 -1.24 22.41 -6.21
N VAL A 557 -1.01 23.69 -5.97
CA VAL A 557 -1.94 24.62 -5.33
C VAL A 557 -2.68 25.46 -6.36
N ILE A 558 -4.00 25.57 -6.23
CA ILE A 558 -4.86 26.30 -7.17
C ILE A 558 -5.88 27.15 -6.42
N GLY A 559 -6.05 28.40 -6.86
CA GLY A 559 -7.14 29.25 -6.40
C GLY A 559 -8.47 28.81 -6.99
N GLY A 560 -9.48 28.51 -6.15
CA GLY A 560 -10.79 28.01 -6.61
C GLY A 560 -11.61 28.99 -7.44
N ASP A 561 -11.20 30.26 -7.54
CA ASP A 561 -11.82 31.31 -8.34
C ASP A 561 -11.01 31.71 -9.59
N THR A 562 -9.86 31.07 -9.82
CA THR A 562 -9.01 31.32 -10.98
C THR A 562 -9.24 30.26 -12.06
N LEU A 563 -9.46 30.69 -13.31
CA LEU A 563 -9.58 29.84 -14.49
C LEU A 563 -8.58 30.28 -15.56
N PHE A 564 -8.09 29.35 -16.38
CA PHE A 564 -7.24 29.67 -17.53
C PHE A 564 -8.03 29.63 -18.84
N LEU A 565 -7.46 30.28 -19.86
CA LEU A 565 -7.97 30.18 -21.23
C LEU A 565 -7.70 28.77 -21.80
N HIS A 566 -8.48 28.37 -22.80
CA HIS A 566 -8.50 26.99 -23.33
C HIS A 566 -7.18 26.49 -23.94
N ASP A 567 -6.20 27.37 -24.15
CA ASP A 567 -4.87 27.02 -24.66
C ASP A 567 -3.90 26.52 -23.59
N PHE A 568 -4.31 26.49 -22.32
CA PHE A 568 -3.51 25.92 -21.24
C PHE A 568 -3.32 24.41 -21.42
N ASP A 569 -2.06 23.99 -21.39
CA ASP A 569 -1.63 22.60 -21.57
C ASP A 569 -0.97 22.11 -20.27
N LEU A 570 -1.69 21.23 -19.57
CA LEU A 570 -1.27 20.69 -18.28
C LEU A 570 -0.10 19.71 -18.41
N GLU A 571 -0.04 18.94 -19.50
CA GLU A 571 1.05 17.99 -19.77
C GLU A 571 2.37 18.75 -19.95
N ARG A 572 2.37 19.81 -20.77
CA ARG A 572 3.54 20.70 -20.94
C ARG A 572 3.95 21.39 -19.65
N PHE A 573 2.99 21.72 -18.79
CA PHE A 573 3.28 22.27 -17.47
C PHE A 573 4.07 21.27 -16.61
N PHE A 574 3.63 20.01 -16.54
CA PHE A 574 4.35 18.97 -15.79
C PHE A 574 5.69 18.60 -16.42
N ASP A 575 5.79 18.56 -17.75
CA ASP A 575 7.06 18.32 -18.44
C ASP A 575 8.09 19.41 -18.12
N ARG A 576 7.64 20.67 -18.07
CA ARG A 576 8.50 21.78 -17.65
C ARG A 576 8.96 21.61 -16.21
N TYR A 577 8.07 21.17 -15.31
CA TYR A 577 8.43 20.91 -13.92
C TYR A 577 9.49 19.81 -13.80
N LYS A 578 9.31 18.69 -14.50
CA LYS A 578 10.28 17.59 -14.56
C LYS A 578 11.63 18.05 -15.12
N GLN A 579 11.60 18.87 -16.17
CA GLN A 579 12.83 19.42 -16.78
C GLN A 579 13.62 20.26 -15.77
N LEU A 580 12.94 21.14 -15.02
CA LEU A 580 13.58 21.99 -14.01
C LEU A 580 14.21 21.17 -12.88
N ASN A 581 13.50 20.15 -12.41
CA ASN A 581 13.90 19.29 -11.30
C ASN A 581 14.90 18.19 -11.68
N SER A 582 15.20 18.00 -12.97
CA SER A 582 16.19 17.00 -13.43
C SER A 582 17.63 17.29 -12.96
N LEU A 583 17.94 18.54 -12.62
CA LEU A 583 19.27 19.00 -12.21
C LEU A 583 19.27 19.72 -10.86
N THR A 584 18.18 20.40 -10.50
CA THR A 584 18.08 21.24 -9.30
C THR A 584 16.63 21.30 -8.84
N ASP A 585 16.37 21.14 -7.54
CA ASP A 585 15.02 21.30 -6.99
C ASP A 585 14.44 22.68 -7.33
N ALA A 586 13.21 22.70 -7.83
CA ALA A 586 12.56 23.92 -8.29
C ALA A 586 11.05 23.83 -8.15
N CYS A 587 10.42 24.95 -7.76
CA CYS A 587 8.97 25.14 -7.87
C CYS A 587 8.64 25.62 -9.30
N LEU A 588 7.38 25.46 -9.71
CA LEU A 588 6.88 25.98 -10.98
C LEU A 588 5.60 26.78 -10.78
N VAL A 589 5.55 27.99 -11.33
CA VAL A 589 4.36 28.85 -11.29
C VAL A 589 3.94 29.25 -12.70
N THR A 590 2.66 29.56 -12.89
CA THR A 590 2.20 30.10 -14.18
C THR A 590 2.38 31.61 -14.27
N THR A 591 2.49 32.11 -15.49
CA THR A 591 2.64 33.54 -15.77
C THR A 591 1.93 33.98 -17.05
N TYR A 592 1.39 35.19 -17.09
CA TYR A 592 0.77 35.76 -18.30
C TYR A 592 1.05 37.26 -18.44
N SER A 593 0.95 37.78 -19.65
CA SER A 593 1.20 39.20 -19.93
C SER A 593 0.01 40.07 -19.52
N VAL A 594 0.26 41.19 -18.85
CA VAL A 594 -0.75 42.18 -18.43
C VAL A 594 -0.46 43.57 -18.98
N ARG A 595 -1.51 44.38 -19.13
CA ARG A 595 -1.40 45.78 -19.57
C ARG A 595 -0.89 46.67 -18.44
N ASP A 596 -0.26 47.78 -18.80
CA ASP A 596 0.33 48.75 -17.88
C ASP A 596 -0.64 49.27 -16.80
N ASP A 597 -1.91 49.48 -17.18
CA ASP A 597 -2.96 49.95 -16.28
C ASP A 597 -3.48 48.87 -15.32
N GLU A 598 -3.14 47.60 -15.52
CA GLU A 598 -3.61 46.47 -14.70
C GLU A 598 -2.54 45.94 -13.72
N VAL A 599 -1.30 46.42 -13.83
CA VAL A 599 -0.14 46.02 -13.02
C VAL A 599 -0.40 46.11 -11.50
N HIS A 600 -1.17 47.10 -11.06
CA HIS A 600 -1.51 47.34 -9.64
C HIS A 600 -2.48 46.31 -9.05
N LYS A 601 -3.03 45.39 -9.85
CA LYS A 601 -3.99 44.39 -9.41
C LYS A 601 -3.34 43.04 -9.10
N PHE A 602 -2.11 42.81 -9.56
CA PHE A 602 -1.49 41.47 -9.58
C PHE A 602 -0.07 41.46 -9.01
N GLY A 603 0.40 40.28 -8.61
CA GLY A 603 1.82 40.04 -8.37
C GLY A 603 2.57 39.94 -9.69
N ILE A 604 3.61 40.76 -9.85
CA ILE A 604 4.38 40.93 -11.08
C ILE A 604 5.76 40.31 -10.91
N VAL A 605 6.11 39.43 -11.86
CA VAL A 605 7.37 38.69 -11.86
C VAL A 605 8.30 39.17 -12.96
N LYS A 606 9.59 39.20 -12.65
CA LYS A 606 10.67 39.38 -13.61
C LYS A 606 11.48 38.09 -13.69
N THR A 607 11.69 37.58 -14.89
CA THR A 607 12.41 36.32 -15.13
C THR A 607 13.73 36.55 -15.85
N ASN A 608 14.66 35.60 -15.71
CA ASN A 608 15.85 35.51 -16.54
C ASN A 608 15.53 34.81 -17.89
N ARG A 609 16.55 34.63 -18.73
CA ARG A 609 16.40 33.96 -20.05
C ARG A 609 15.93 32.50 -19.97
N GLU A 610 16.13 31.85 -18.82
CA GLU A 610 15.72 30.47 -18.57
C GLU A 610 14.31 30.38 -17.98
N GLY A 611 13.61 31.51 -17.80
CA GLY A 611 12.29 31.55 -17.19
C GLY A 611 12.28 31.35 -15.68
N ILE A 612 13.40 31.62 -14.99
CA ILE A 612 13.50 31.59 -13.52
C ILE A 612 13.22 32.99 -12.96
N ILE A 613 12.41 33.07 -11.90
CA ILE A 613 12.08 34.33 -11.23
C ILE A 613 13.35 34.93 -10.61
N THR A 614 13.60 36.20 -10.91
CA THR A 614 14.71 37.00 -10.36
C THR A 614 14.23 38.11 -9.45
N ASN A 615 12.98 38.58 -9.65
CA ASN A 615 12.35 39.58 -8.80
C ASN A 615 10.83 39.38 -8.81
N PHE A 616 10.18 39.63 -7.67
CA PHE A 616 8.74 39.57 -7.50
C PHE A 616 8.25 40.84 -6.79
N LEU A 617 7.21 41.47 -7.32
CA LEU A 617 6.57 42.64 -6.70
C LEU A 617 5.06 42.39 -6.59
N GLU A 618 4.51 42.47 -5.38
CA GLU A 618 3.07 42.30 -5.15
C GLU A 618 2.34 43.63 -5.38
N LYS A 619 1.40 43.65 -6.35
CA LYS A 619 0.55 44.81 -6.69
C LYS A 619 1.33 46.13 -6.83
N PRO A 620 2.39 46.17 -7.66
CA PRO A 620 3.24 47.35 -7.79
C PRO A 620 2.54 48.52 -8.51
N SER A 621 3.05 49.73 -8.29
CA SER A 621 2.69 50.87 -9.14
C SER A 621 3.20 50.63 -10.58
N PRO A 622 2.46 51.03 -11.64
CA PRO A 622 2.91 50.88 -13.04
C PRO A 622 4.31 51.44 -13.33
N PHE A 623 4.74 52.45 -12.55
CA PHE A 623 6.05 53.09 -12.68
C PHE A 623 7.19 52.38 -11.91
N SER A 624 6.86 51.43 -11.04
CA SER A 624 7.84 50.77 -10.16
C SER A 624 8.52 49.56 -10.81
N THR A 625 8.01 49.09 -11.94
CA THR A 625 8.62 48.00 -12.72
C THR A 625 8.25 48.11 -14.19
N GLU A 626 9.18 47.73 -15.07
CA GLU A 626 8.92 47.54 -16.50
C GLU A 626 8.39 46.15 -16.83
N ALA A 627 8.42 45.22 -15.86
CA ALA A 627 7.89 43.87 -16.06
C ALA A 627 6.37 43.90 -16.19
N ARG A 628 5.84 43.03 -17.07
CA ARG A 628 4.41 42.90 -17.37
C ARG A 628 3.92 41.47 -17.27
N SER A 629 4.63 40.63 -16.51
CA SER A 629 4.29 39.23 -16.31
C SER A 629 3.59 39.06 -14.96
N ALA A 630 2.30 38.80 -14.96
CA ALA A 630 1.52 38.53 -13.76
C ALA A 630 1.53 37.04 -13.41
N CYS A 631 1.44 36.72 -12.12
CA CYS A 631 1.53 35.35 -11.61
C CYS A 631 0.24 34.95 -10.85
N PRO A 632 -0.68 34.20 -11.48
CA PRO A 632 -1.89 33.75 -10.81
C PRO A 632 -1.67 32.55 -9.90
N CYS A 633 -2.63 32.27 -9.02
CA CYS A 633 -2.58 31.14 -8.10
C CYS A 633 -2.77 29.80 -8.82
N PHE A 634 -1.66 29.29 -9.33
CA PHE A 634 -1.47 27.94 -9.86
C PHE A 634 0.02 27.61 -9.71
N TYR A 635 0.35 26.98 -8.59
CA TYR A 635 1.72 26.81 -8.11
C TYR A 635 1.99 25.33 -7.84
N LEU A 636 3.02 24.79 -8.46
CA LEU A 636 3.54 23.48 -8.11
C LEU A 636 4.74 23.68 -7.18
N PHE A 637 4.48 23.50 -5.90
CA PHE A 637 5.50 23.57 -4.85
C PHE A 637 6.24 22.25 -4.79
N ASN A 638 7.56 22.33 -4.79
CA ASN A 638 8.39 21.18 -4.48
C ASN A 638 8.32 20.92 -2.97
N SER A 639 8.23 19.65 -2.54
CA SER A 639 8.22 19.25 -1.14
C SER A 639 9.29 19.95 -0.29
N ARG A 640 10.52 20.11 -0.81
CA ARG A 640 11.63 20.77 -0.10
C ARG A 640 11.46 22.27 0.11
N SER A 641 10.50 22.90 -0.58
CA SER A 641 10.18 24.32 -0.42
C SER A 641 9.13 24.57 0.67
N ILE A 642 8.35 23.55 1.06
CA ILE A 642 7.26 23.66 2.03
C ILE A 642 7.74 24.21 3.40
N PRO A 643 8.89 23.78 3.98
CA PRO A 643 9.38 24.34 5.24
C PRO A 643 9.66 25.85 5.19
N LEU A 644 9.99 26.40 4.01
CA LEU A 644 10.20 27.85 3.84
C LEU A 644 8.87 28.62 3.81
N ILE A 645 7.79 27.98 3.39
CA ILE A 645 6.43 28.53 3.46
C ILE A 645 5.97 28.57 4.92
N GLU A 646 6.25 27.51 5.68
CA GLU A 646 6.02 27.47 7.13
C GLU A 646 6.79 28.59 7.85
N GLU A 647 8.10 28.72 7.58
CA GLU A 647 8.93 29.78 8.14
C GLU A 647 8.36 31.19 7.86
N PHE A 648 7.82 31.41 6.65
CA PHE A 648 7.21 32.67 6.28
C PHE A 648 5.94 32.98 7.10
N VAL A 649 5.05 32.00 7.27
CA VAL A 649 3.81 32.16 8.05
C VAL A 649 4.14 32.34 9.52
N ASP A 650 4.98 31.49 10.10
CA ASP A 650 5.41 31.57 11.50
C ASP A 650 6.08 32.90 11.81
N GLY A 651 6.96 33.39 10.92
CA GLY A 651 7.60 34.68 11.07
C GLY A 651 6.61 35.87 11.06
N CYS A 652 5.54 35.78 10.27
CA CYS A 652 4.48 36.77 10.25
C CYS A 652 3.62 36.72 11.53
N GLU A 653 3.34 35.53 12.06
CA GLU A 653 2.60 35.36 13.31
C GLU A 653 3.40 35.87 14.51
N VAL A 654 4.67 35.48 14.64
CA VAL A 654 5.58 35.91 15.72
C VAL A 654 5.75 37.42 15.74
N SER A 655 5.76 38.07 14.57
CA SER A 655 5.89 39.53 14.45
C SER A 655 4.58 40.30 14.61
N ASN A 656 3.43 39.61 14.84
CA ASN A 656 2.10 40.21 14.84
C ASN A 656 1.84 41.04 13.58
N ALA A 657 2.32 40.56 12.43
CA ALA A 657 2.11 41.24 11.16
C ALA A 657 0.60 41.32 10.84
N PRO A 658 0.11 42.42 10.24
CA PRO A 658 -1.28 42.52 9.82
C PRO A 658 -1.60 41.42 8.79
N LYS A 659 -2.83 40.88 8.79
CA LYS A 659 -3.22 39.74 7.92
C LYS A 659 -2.88 39.98 6.45
N GLU A 660 -2.99 41.22 5.99
CA GLU A 660 -2.65 41.63 4.62
C GLU A 660 -1.20 41.28 4.25
N ALA A 661 -0.29 41.15 5.22
CA ALA A 661 1.13 40.81 5.03
C ALA A 661 1.35 39.37 4.51
N TYR A 662 0.42 38.45 4.75
CA TYR A 662 0.55 37.05 4.35
C TYR A 662 -0.73 36.48 3.71
N ASP A 663 -1.79 37.28 3.55
CA ASP A 663 -3.04 36.87 2.87
C ASP A 663 -2.87 36.66 1.35
N ALA A 664 -2.01 37.45 0.70
CA ALA A 664 -1.79 37.35 -0.74
C ALA A 664 -0.69 36.35 -1.08
N THR A 665 -1.00 35.35 -1.91
CA THR A 665 -0.06 34.29 -2.30
C THR A 665 1.24 34.80 -2.95
N GLY A 666 1.18 35.93 -3.66
CA GLY A 666 2.37 36.55 -4.23
C GLY A 666 3.41 37.01 -3.20
N LYS A 667 3.00 37.33 -1.96
CA LYS A 667 3.95 37.68 -0.88
C LYS A 667 4.77 36.48 -0.43
N CYS A 668 4.17 35.29 -0.42
CA CYS A 668 4.91 34.05 -0.18
C CYS A 668 5.92 33.80 -1.30
N LEU A 669 5.55 33.99 -2.57
CA LEU A 669 6.48 33.86 -3.69
C LEU A 669 7.62 34.89 -3.62
N ALA A 670 7.34 36.12 -3.18
CA ALA A 670 8.33 37.15 -2.91
C ALA A 670 9.36 36.73 -1.84
N TYR A 671 8.89 36.03 -0.80
CA TYR A 671 9.76 35.46 0.24
C TYR A 671 10.58 34.27 -0.26
N LEU A 672 9.96 33.43 -1.09
CA LEU A 672 10.49 32.14 -1.53
C LEU A 672 11.52 32.26 -2.66
N HIS A 673 11.30 33.10 -3.68
CA HIS A 673 12.17 33.15 -4.87
C HIS A 673 13.67 33.45 -4.60
N PRO A 674 14.09 34.22 -3.57
CA PRO A 674 15.51 34.39 -3.27
C PRO A 674 16.12 33.19 -2.53
N ARG A 675 15.29 32.28 -2.00
CA ARG A 675 15.70 31.13 -1.17
C ARG A 675 15.53 29.79 -1.88
N PHE A 676 14.60 29.70 -2.83
CA PHE A 676 14.30 28.50 -3.59
C PHE A 676 14.07 28.86 -5.06
N LYS A 677 14.52 28.00 -5.97
CA LYS A 677 14.39 28.24 -7.41
C LYS A 677 12.91 28.15 -7.81
N ILE A 678 12.40 29.20 -8.47
CA ILE A 678 11.02 29.22 -8.98
C ILE A 678 11.08 29.43 -10.50
N GLY A 679 10.72 28.39 -11.24
CA GLY A 679 10.51 28.47 -12.68
C GLY A 679 9.13 29.01 -13.03
N THR A 680 8.98 29.45 -14.27
CA THR A 680 7.73 29.98 -14.81
C THR A 680 7.25 29.18 -16.02
N PHE A 681 5.93 29.09 -16.17
CA PHE A 681 5.24 28.52 -17.31
C PHE A 681 4.27 29.56 -17.92
N PRO A 682 4.49 29.99 -19.18
CA PRO A 682 3.63 31.00 -19.79
C PRO A 682 2.26 30.44 -20.15
N ILE A 683 1.20 31.20 -19.87
CA ILE A 683 -0.18 30.95 -20.30
C ILE A 683 -0.71 32.16 -21.07
N SER A 684 -1.70 32.00 -21.96
CA SER A 684 -2.22 33.15 -22.71
C SER A 684 -3.01 34.13 -21.85
N GLY A 685 -3.61 33.68 -20.76
CA GLY A 685 -4.35 34.54 -19.85
C GLY A 685 -5.14 33.76 -18.81
N ARG A 686 -5.86 34.51 -17.96
CA ARG A 686 -6.72 33.96 -16.92
C ARG A 686 -8.03 34.73 -16.82
N ILE A 687 -9.04 34.09 -16.24
CA ILE A 687 -10.29 34.69 -15.80
C ILE A 687 -10.36 34.53 -14.27
N ASP A 688 -10.54 35.64 -13.56
CA ASP A 688 -10.58 35.70 -12.10
C ASP A 688 -12.00 36.09 -11.65
N VAL A 689 -12.70 35.16 -10.99
CA VAL A 689 -14.12 35.32 -10.65
C VAL A 689 -14.25 36.05 -9.31
N GLY A 690 -14.23 37.39 -9.36
CA GLY A 690 -14.31 38.25 -8.18
C GLY A 690 -15.69 38.84 -7.88
N GLY A 691 -16.49 39.13 -8.91
CA GLY A 691 -17.84 39.72 -8.82
C GLY A 691 -18.77 39.23 -9.93
N LEU A 692 -19.99 39.77 -9.98
CA LEU A 692 -21.02 39.23 -10.89
C LEU A 692 -20.65 39.39 -12.37
N THR A 693 -20.10 40.53 -12.77
CA THR A 693 -19.67 40.76 -14.16
C THR A 693 -18.60 39.77 -14.61
N SER A 694 -17.55 39.58 -13.80
CA SER A 694 -16.49 38.61 -14.11
C SER A 694 -16.99 37.17 -14.16
N TYR A 695 -18.00 36.83 -13.35
CA TYR A 695 -18.66 35.53 -13.42
C TYR A 695 -19.43 35.34 -14.74
N ILE A 696 -20.22 36.33 -15.16
CA ILE A 696 -20.96 36.28 -16.43
C ILE A 696 -20.01 36.13 -17.61
N ASP A 697 -18.91 36.88 -17.61
CA ASP A 697 -17.87 36.80 -18.65
C ASP A 697 -17.22 35.40 -18.67
N ALA A 698 -16.89 34.85 -17.50
CA ALA A 698 -16.37 33.49 -17.37
C ALA A 698 -17.37 32.45 -17.92
N ASN A 699 -18.61 32.50 -17.45
CA ASN A 699 -19.66 31.57 -17.86
C ASN A 699 -19.87 31.59 -19.39
N LYS A 700 -19.98 32.79 -19.97
CA LYS A 700 -20.13 32.97 -21.42
C LYS A 700 -18.92 32.47 -22.20
N TYR A 701 -17.70 32.69 -21.70
CA TYR A 701 -16.48 32.20 -22.35
C TYR A 701 -16.49 30.67 -22.46
N PHE A 702 -16.82 29.97 -21.37
CA PHE A 702 -16.83 28.51 -21.32
C PHE A 702 -18.07 27.88 -22.00
N GLU A 703 -19.20 28.59 -22.12
CA GLU A 703 -20.35 28.17 -22.95
C GLU A 703 -20.03 28.25 -24.45
N THR A 704 -19.45 29.37 -24.90
CA THR A 704 -19.25 29.64 -26.34
C THR A 704 -18.18 28.74 -26.97
N HIS A 705 -17.11 28.41 -26.24
CA HIS A 705 -16.03 27.55 -26.74
C HIS A 705 -16.38 26.06 -26.70
N HIS A 706 -17.40 25.67 -25.93
CA HIS A 706 -17.98 24.34 -26.01
C HIS A 706 -18.68 24.11 -27.37
N ASN A 707 -19.47 25.08 -27.82
CA ASN A 707 -20.20 24.98 -29.09
C ASN A 707 -19.26 24.91 -30.32
N GLN A 708 -18.10 25.58 -30.27
CA GLN A 708 -17.11 25.54 -31.36
C GLN A 708 -16.29 24.23 -31.41
N SER A 709 -16.12 23.52 -30.29
CA SER A 709 -15.43 22.23 -30.25
C SER A 709 -16.34 21.09 -30.74
N THR A 710 -17.66 21.19 -30.53
CA THR A 710 -18.67 20.29 -31.14
C THR A 710 -18.81 20.47 -32.65
N GLU A 711 -18.72 21.69 -33.20
CA GLU A 711 -18.77 21.92 -34.65
C GLU A 711 -17.51 21.41 -35.36
N LYS A 712 -16.30 21.61 -34.80
CA LYS A 712 -15.05 21.08 -35.39
C LYS A 712 -14.90 19.55 -35.30
N GLY A 713 -15.65 18.89 -34.41
CA GLY A 713 -15.72 17.42 -34.32
C GLY A 713 -16.54 16.77 -35.43
N SER A 714 -17.49 17.51 -36.02
CA SER A 714 -18.33 17.06 -37.14
C SER A 714 -17.57 17.07 -38.48
N ASP A 715 -16.72 18.07 -38.72
CA ASP A 715 -15.99 18.22 -39.99
C ASP A 715 -14.78 17.28 -40.15
N ARG A 716 -14.33 16.60 -39.08
CA ARG A 716 -13.24 15.61 -39.15
C ARG A 716 -13.68 14.19 -39.48
N LYS A 717 -14.97 13.92 -39.71
CA LYS A 717 -15.47 12.61 -40.15
C LYS A 717 -15.66 12.46 -41.67
N HIS A 718 -15.35 13.50 -42.45
CA HIS A 718 -15.39 13.44 -43.92
C HIS A 718 -14.19 14.14 -44.57
N VAL A 719 -12.97 13.61 -44.38
CA VAL A 719 -11.89 13.63 -45.40
C VAL A 719 -11.06 12.36 -45.25
#